data_AF-H3GGK7-F1
#
_entry.id   AF-H3GGK7-F1
#
_cell.length_a   1.000
_cell.length_b   1.000
_cell.length_c   1.000
_cell.angle_alpha   90.00
_cell.angle_beta   90.00
_cell.angle_gamma   90.00
#
_symmetry.space_group_name_H-M   'P 1'
#
loop_
_entity.id
_entity.type
_entity.pdbx_description
1 polymer ?
#
loop_
_entity_poly.entity_id
_entity_poly.type
_entity_poly.pdbx_seq_one_letter_code
_entity_poly.pdbx_strand_id
1 'polypeptide(L)'
;MSGMLRSLRRVWPGSRDIQDLFSPLRRLKPLASQLPPPSKPDESKPLSNEQRLGDVVWKPEQEFPGSAVIGRRAVNLSREVQVLRRIARVSVQSIAQPARLALLGVCSSGVLGLSAYEAHLLLDPLLPATTDSMLFVYKYATHNFLASCIWETRAPELVAQSLGLDATQLLREFHPATSSADAALQLRIMNVFTARAMLAGFMVVTQLLNIVRASGTAALGYLESVYSGREPPLQGIEERIIRLAGKGSDVTEVSMVRYGAHILPVFEDPAQHRHLVAQWSLNGRVPCVWCVPKGQYGFRHSWTGLHVDESFLLRTTTGKYILCIEADATLKDRAFELRMMPKAPLPKDEELSVEDASQAYRLVERQTALALQRPFRSLCVLLGDSRQPCDLGGESPVSLRERMRLKQEVNVLIDSKAPLLLEVLRWCERFVDDRKTLVLDVTPHNFTPLRLLLEHHGYSVLTPAEAVEFEERERVEIAAEAKAKAEVEEQDRRHRQELEEQELVLTGTLWLSGRQRGAENAAASQDTSTTDEKDKVAPKGTEKEKRQAKSDEAPAARRAATINAVHATLTSGDGVSDPRRCCVLINQPFGLEHLDELAEDAGEKFHPVCAAEIYDDYFRQVRVWTRMGHSAAVIQRELDQRFEPVRGSLDAIAALNQTRTESKQRQHFLGSK
;
A
#
# COMPACT_ATOMS: atom_id res chain seq x y z
N MET A 1 58.45 24.49 4.05
CA MET A 1 59.15 24.74 2.77
C MET A 1 58.10 25.06 1.72
N SER A 2 58.18 26.26 1.18
CA SER A 2 57.32 26.81 0.12
C SER A 2 57.62 26.19 -1.25
N GLY A 3 56.62 26.24 -2.13
CA GLY A 3 56.75 26.02 -3.58
C GLY A 3 56.19 24.67 -4.01
N MET A 4 55.42 24.53 -5.08
CA MET A 4 55.13 25.47 -6.15
C MET A 4 53.99 24.86 -6.97
N LEU A 5 52.91 25.62 -7.15
CA LEU A 5 51.90 25.42 -8.19
C LEU A 5 52.48 25.80 -9.56
N ARG A 6 51.85 25.25 -10.63
CA ARG A 6 52.06 25.45 -12.10
C ARG A 6 52.95 24.35 -12.70
N SER A 7 52.69 23.77 -13.87
CA SER A 7 51.77 24.06 -14.97
C SER A 7 51.76 22.83 -15.89
N LEU A 8 50.70 22.60 -16.65
CA LEU A 8 50.80 22.33 -18.10
C LEU A 8 49.42 22.56 -18.74
N ARG A 9 49.34 23.64 -19.50
CA ARG A 9 48.23 24.01 -20.40
C ARG A 9 48.83 24.12 -21.80
N ARG A 10 48.04 23.72 -22.81
CA ARG A 10 48.09 23.90 -24.27
C ARG A 10 48.13 22.52 -24.94
N VAL A 11 47.22 22.23 -25.87
CA VAL A 11 47.11 22.87 -27.18
C VAL A 11 45.65 23.06 -27.64
N TRP A 12 45.36 24.27 -28.12
CA TRP A 12 44.23 24.74 -28.95
C TRP A 12 44.60 24.55 -30.45
N PRO A 13 43.74 24.72 -31.49
CA PRO A 13 42.78 25.83 -31.60
C PRO A 13 41.48 25.58 -32.44
N GLY A 14 40.62 26.59 -32.49
CA GLY A 14 39.57 26.77 -33.51
C GLY A 14 38.60 27.89 -33.15
N SER A 15 39.02 29.14 -33.35
CA SER A 15 38.26 30.39 -33.15
C SER A 15 37.52 30.81 -34.41
N ARG A 16 36.41 31.56 -34.25
CA ARG A 16 35.87 32.68 -35.07
C ARG A 16 34.40 32.89 -34.66
N ASP A 17 33.84 34.07 -34.45
CA ASP A 17 34.30 35.45 -34.19
C ASP A 17 33.07 36.16 -33.58
N ILE A 18 33.31 37.10 -32.67
CA ILE A 18 32.31 38.04 -32.13
C ILE A 18 32.68 39.43 -32.63
N GLN A 19 31.75 40.07 -33.32
CA GLN A 19 31.57 41.53 -33.53
C GLN A 19 30.17 41.63 -34.17
N ASP A 20 29.16 42.31 -33.62
CA ASP A 20 29.16 43.73 -33.28
C ASP A 20 28.21 44.10 -32.13
N LEU A 21 28.59 45.20 -31.49
CA LEU A 21 27.97 45.88 -30.38
C LEU A 21 27.33 47.19 -30.91
N PHE A 22 26.26 47.65 -30.25
CA PHE A 22 25.61 48.99 -30.32
C PHE A 22 24.36 49.19 -31.22
N SER A 23 23.22 49.17 -30.52
CA SER A 23 21.88 49.80 -30.71
C SER A 23 21.87 51.26 -31.25
N PRO A 24 20.79 51.81 -31.88
CA PRO A 24 19.55 52.19 -31.17
C PRO A 24 18.20 52.26 -31.96
N LEU A 25 17.10 52.23 -31.19
CA LEU A 25 15.76 52.84 -31.38
C LEU A 25 15.37 53.38 -32.78
N ARG A 26 14.28 52.86 -33.37
CA ARG A 26 13.07 53.64 -33.76
C ARG A 26 12.00 52.83 -34.52
N ARG A 27 10.74 53.24 -34.27
CA ARG A 27 9.49 53.14 -35.05
C ARG A 27 8.57 51.93 -34.85
N LEU A 28 7.65 52.13 -33.90
CA LEU A 28 6.25 51.69 -33.98
C LEU A 28 5.52 52.34 -35.15
N LYS A 29 4.73 51.57 -35.92
CA LYS A 29 3.35 51.85 -36.35
C LYS A 29 2.74 50.63 -37.10
N PRO A 30 1.40 50.56 -37.26
CA PRO A 30 0.59 49.47 -36.72
C PRO A 30 0.06 48.50 -37.80
N LEU A 31 -0.31 47.28 -37.42
CA LEU A 31 -1.22 46.47 -38.23
C LEU A 31 -2.55 46.27 -37.52
N ALA A 32 -3.58 46.49 -38.31
CA ALA A 32 -4.96 46.66 -37.94
C ALA A 32 -5.63 45.38 -37.41
N SER A 33 -6.61 45.63 -36.57
CA SER A 33 -7.73 44.76 -36.22
C SER A 33 -8.33 44.03 -37.41
N GLN A 34 -8.35 42.69 -37.35
CA GLN A 34 -9.38 41.88 -38.02
C GLN A 34 -9.86 40.81 -37.04
N LEU A 35 -11.01 41.08 -36.42
CA LEU A 35 -11.86 40.09 -35.79
C LEU A 35 -12.47 39.20 -36.88
N PRO A 36 -12.49 37.86 -36.74
CA PRO A 36 -13.37 37.02 -37.55
C PRO A 36 -14.83 37.16 -37.06
N PRO A 37 -15.81 37.06 -37.95
CA PRO A 37 -17.23 37.27 -37.64
C PRO A 37 -17.83 36.11 -36.81
N PRO A 38 -18.97 36.33 -36.13
CA PRO A 38 -19.60 35.33 -35.29
C PRO A 38 -20.31 34.28 -36.14
N SER A 39 -19.88 33.02 -36.06
CA SER A 39 -20.60 31.88 -36.63
C SER A 39 -21.81 31.53 -35.76
N LYS A 40 -22.99 31.53 -36.40
CA LYS A 40 -24.28 31.06 -35.85
C LYS A 40 -24.23 29.56 -35.49
N PRO A 41 -25.15 29.08 -34.63
CA PRO A 41 -25.11 27.71 -34.11
C PRO A 41 -25.56 26.72 -35.19
N ASP A 42 -24.67 25.81 -35.56
CA ASP A 42 -25.03 24.69 -36.43
C ASP A 42 -25.77 23.62 -35.61
N GLU A 43 -26.92 23.25 -36.16
CA GLU A 43 -27.83 22.23 -35.67
C GLU A 43 -27.16 20.85 -35.59
N SER A 44 -27.58 20.13 -34.57
CA SER A 44 -27.25 18.76 -34.20
C SER A 44 -27.12 17.77 -35.35
N LYS A 45 -25.93 17.21 -35.54
CA LYS A 45 -25.71 15.84 -36.01
C LYS A 45 -25.14 15.01 -34.86
N PRO A 46 -25.64 13.79 -34.59
CA PRO A 46 -25.14 12.97 -33.50
C PRO A 46 -23.72 12.50 -33.82
N LEU A 47 -22.74 12.98 -33.05
CA LEU A 47 -21.35 12.50 -33.02
C LEU A 47 -21.32 11.07 -32.43
N SER A 48 -21.76 10.10 -33.22
CA SER A 48 -21.63 8.67 -32.91
C SER A 48 -20.34 8.14 -33.54
N ASN A 49 -19.21 8.41 -32.87
CA ASN A 49 -17.96 7.65 -32.86
C ASN A 49 -16.84 8.53 -32.28
N GLU A 50 -16.98 8.96 -31.02
CA GLU A 50 -15.80 9.31 -30.24
C GLU A 50 -15.05 8.00 -29.94
N GLN A 51 -13.82 7.91 -30.43
CA GLN A 51 -12.93 6.76 -30.30
C GLN A 51 -12.66 6.50 -28.81
N ARG A 52 -13.36 5.52 -28.22
CA ARG A 52 -13.18 5.08 -26.82
C ARG A 52 -11.69 4.85 -26.53
N LEU A 53 -11.24 5.24 -25.33
CA LEU A 53 -9.89 4.86 -24.90
C LEU A 53 -9.86 3.35 -24.70
N GLY A 54 -8.87 2.69 -25.31
CA GLY A 54 -8.72 1.24 -25.21
C GLY A 54 -8.45 0.77 -23.77
N ASP A 55 -8.95 -0.43 -23.46
CA ASP A 55 -8.63 -1.18 -22.24
C ASP A 55 -7.22 -1.75 -22.33
N VAL A 56 -6.23 -0.87 -22.27
CA VAL A 56 -4.83 -1.30 -22.31
C VAL A 56 -4.43 -1.72 -20.90
N VAL A 57 -4.43 -3.03 -20.66
CA VAL A 57 -3.96 -3.63 -19.42
C VAL A 57 -2.45 -3.81 -19.48
N TRP A 58 -1.71 -2.89 -18.86
CA TRP A 58 -0.27 -3.09 -18.64
C TRP A 58 -0.08 -4.02 -17.45
N LYS A 59 0.77 -5.04 -17.62
CA LYS A 59 1.26 -5.80 -16.47
C LYS A 59 2.13 -4.89 -15.58
N PRO A 60 2.23 -5.14 -14.27
CA PRO A 60 3.07 -4.33 -13.38
C PRO A 60 4.51 -4.16 -13.89
N GLU A 61 5.08 -5.18 -14.52
CA GLU A 61 6.45 -5.13 -15.08
C GLU A 61 6.55 -4.28 -16.35
N GLN A 62 5.44 -4.11 -17.08
CA GLN A 62 5.36 -3.22 -18.23
C GLN A 62 5.15 -1.77 -17.79
N GLU A 63 4.42 -1.56 -16.70
CA GLU A 63 4.27 -0.24 -16.11
C GLU A 63 5.59 0.24 -15.49
N PHE A 64 6.30 -0.62 -14.79
CA PHE A 64 7.58 -0.28 -14.16
C PHE A 64 8.69 -1.23 -14.64
N PRO A 65 9.34 -0.91 -15.78
CA PRO A 65 10.41 -1.73 -16.31
C PRO A 65 11.61 -1.72 -15.35
N GLY A 66 12.00 -2.88 -14.84
CA GLY A 66 13.14 -3.01 -13.92
C GLY A 66 12.88 -3.80 -12.62
N SER A 67 11.73 -4.48 -12.50
CA SER A 67 11.39 -5.37 -11.36
C SER A 67 11.56 -4.68 -9.99
N ALA A 68 10.53 -3.97 -9.57
CA ALA A 68 10.41 -3.43 -8.21
C ALA A 68 9.40 -4.16 -7.33
N VAL A 69 9.09 -5.42 -7.65
CA VAL A 69 8.93 -6.37 -6.56
C VAL A 69 10.29 -6.35 -5.88
N ILE A 70 10.42 -5.60 -4.79
CA ILE A 70 11.56 -5.72 -3.89
C ILE A 70 11.70 -7.22 -3.72
N GLY A 71 12.72 -7.84 -4.31
CA GLY A 71 12.94 -9.25 -4.11
C GLY A 71 12.98 -9.38 -2.60
N ARG A 72 11.99 -10.05 -1.99
CA ARG A 72 11.73 -10.03 -0.54
C ARG A 72 12.97 -10.46 0.29
N ARG A 73 14.03 -10.90 -0.39
CA ARG A 73 15.28 -11.43 0.15
C ARG A 73 16.56 -10.69 -0.25
N ALA A 74 16.55 -9.73 -1.18
CA ALA A 74 17.77 -9.08 -1.64
C ALA A 74 17.73 -7.55 -1.41
N VAL A 75 18.27 -7.11 -0.28
CA VAL A 75 18.66 -5.71 -0.14
C VAL A 75 19.90 -5.53 -1.01
N ASN A 76 19.80 -4.73 -2.07
CA ASN A 76 20.98 -4.39 -2.88
C ASN A 76 22.03 -3.73 -1.98
N LEU A 77 23.31 -4.07 -2.17
CA LEU A 77 24.43 -3.55 -1.38
C LEU A 77 24.47 -2.02 -1.33
N SER A 78 24.01 -1.35 -2.40
CA SER A 78 23.85 0.10 -2.45
C SER A 78 22.81 0.65 -1.46
N ARG A 79 21.75 -0.10 -1.15
CA ARG A 79 20.72 0.27 -0.17
C ARG A 79 21.24 0.07 1.26
N GLU A 80 21.94 -1.03 1.53
CA GLU A 80 22.56 -1.26 2.84
C GLU A 80 23.55 -0.15 3.19
N VAL A 81 24.38 0.26 2.24
CA VAL A 81 25.32 1.37 2.42
C VAL A 81 24.58 2.68 2.72
N GLN A 82 23.43 2.95 2.11
CA GLN A 82 22.62 4.13 2.43
C GLN A 82 22.08 4.08 3.86
N VAL A 83 21.55 2.93 4.29
CA VAL A 83 21.04 2.73 5.66
C VAL A 83 22.17 2.89 6.67
N LEU A 84 23.31 2.22 6.47
CA LEU A 84 24.49 2.34 7.32
C LEU A 84 24.98 3.79 7.39
N ARG A 85 24.98 4.53 6.28
CA ARG A 85 25.38 5.94 6.26
C ARG A 85 24.44 6.82 7.08
N ARG A 86 23.13 6.55 7.09
CA ARG A 86 22.16 7.27 7.92
C ARG A 86 22.39 6.98 9.40
N ILE A 87 22.51 5.70 9.78
CA ILE A 87 22.80 5.29 11.16
C ILE A 87 24.14 5.86 11.65
N ALA A 88 25.19 5.78 10.82
CA ALA A 88 26.50 6.31 11.13
C ALA A 88 26.47 7.83 11.34
N ARG A 89 25.70 8.58 10.55
CA ARG A 89 25.56 10.04 10.74
C ARG A 89 24.99 10.37 12.12
N VAL A 90 23.90 9.72 12.52
CA VAL A 90 23.27 9.92 13.83
C VAL A 90 24.22 9.47 14.96
N SER A 91 24.92 8.35 14.77
CA SER A 91 25.90 7.83 15.72
C SER A 91 27.06 8.80 15.93
N VAL A 92 27.63 9.34 14.85
CA VAL A 92 28.72 10.34 14.90
C VAL A 92 28.26 11.61 15.61
N GLN A 93 27.05 12.11 15.33
CA GLN A 93 26.50 13.26 16.05
C GLN A 93 26.33 12.99 17.55
N SER A 94 25.91 11.76 17.92
CA SER A 94 25.83 11.36 19.33
C SER A 94 27.22 11.24 19.98
N ILE A 95 28.21 10.71 19.27
CA ILE A 95 29.59 10.57 19.77
C ILE A 95 30.24 11.95 19.95
N ALA A 96 29.98 12.88 19.02
CA ALA A 96 30.50 14.25 19.05
C ALA A 96 29.83 15.18 20.09
N GLN A 97 29.05 14.62 21.04
CA GLN A 97 28.47 15.41 22.12
C GLN A 97 29.57 16.04 23.00
N PRO A 98 29.43 17.32 23.41
CA PRO A 98 30.48 18.05 24.13
C PRO A 98 30.97 17.35 25.40
N ALA A 99 30.05 16.74 26.16
CA ALA A 99 30.40 16.01 27.39
C ALA A 99 31.31 14.80 27.13
N ARG A 100 31.05 14.06 26.03
CA ARG A 100 31.85 12.88 25.65
C ARG A 100 33.22 13.30 25.10
N LEU A 101 33.26 14.36 24.31
CA LEU A 101 34.50 14.95 23.82
C LEU A 101 35.36 15.52 24.95
N ALA A 102 34.73 16.14 25.95
CA ALA A 102 35.44 16.64 27.14
C ALA A 102 36.08 15.49 27.93
N LEU A 103 35.35 14.39 28.16
CA LEU A 103 35.91 13.21 28.82
C LEU A 103 37.09 12.62 28.03
N LEU A 104 36.95 12.49 26.70
CA LEU A 104 38.04 12.05 25.83
C LEU A 104 39.24 12.99 25.92
N GLY A 105 39.01 14.31 25.92
CA GLY A 105 40.04 15.33 26.04
C GLY A 105 40.78 15.26 27.37
N VAL A 106 40.06 15.07 28.48
CA VAL A 106 40.64 14.91 29.83
C VAL A 106 41.50 13.65 29.90
N CYS A 107 40.99 12.50 29.45
CA CYS A 107 41.78 11.26 29.40
C CYS A 107 43.01 11.41 28.51
N SER A 108 42.84 12.01 27.32
CA SER A 108 43.95 12.17 26.37
C SER A 108 45.04 13.09 26.91
N SER A 109 44.64 14.19 27.56
CA SER A 109 45.55 15.12 28.22
C SER A 109 46.25 14.46 29.42
N GLY A 110 45.55 13.61 30.17
CA GLY A 110 46.14 12.82 31.25
C GLY A 110 47.21 11.84 30.76
N VAL A 111 46.93 11.10 29.68
CA VAL A 111 47.91 10.16 29.07
C VAL A 111 49.12 10.93 28.55
N LEU A 112 48.91 12.03 27.81
CA LEU A 112 50.00 12.88 27.32
C LEU A 112 50.82 13.50 28.45
N GLY A 113 50.16 14.00 29.49
CA GLY A 113 50.79 14.61 30.66
C GLY A 113 51.63 13.61 31.46
N LEU A 114 51.11 12.40 31.68
CA LEU A 114 51.88 11.32 32.33
C LEU A 114 53.05 10.87 31.45
N SER A 115 52.88 10.80 30.14
CA SER A 115 53.99 10.45 29.22
C SER A 115 55.07 11.54 29.20
N ALA A 116 54.69 12.82 29.24
CA ALA A 116 55.63 13.93 29.33
C ALA A 116 56.35 13.94 30.68
N TYR A 117 55.64 13.63 31.77
CA TYR A 117 56.22 13.49 33.09
C TYR A 117 57.20 12.31 33.18
N GLU A 118 56.85 11.17 32.58
CA GLU A 118 57.73 10.01 32.42
C GLU A 118 59.02 10.40 31.67
N ALA A 119 58.90 11.08 30.52
CA ALA A 119 60.04 11.57 29.75
C ALA A 119 60.93 12.53 30.57
N HIS A 120 60.32 13.40 31.37
CA HIS A 120 61.08 14.32 32.23
C HIS A 120 61.89 13.59 33.32
N LEU A 121 61.35 12.49 33.87
CA LEU A 121 62.09 11.67 34.84
C LEU A 121 63.26 10.88 34.21
N LEU A 122 63.19 10.63 32.90
CA LEU A 122 64.22 9.93 32.12
C LEU A 122 65.37 10.85 31.66
N LEU A 123 65.19 12.17 31.70
CA LEU A 123 66.25 13.13 31.38
C LEU A 123 67.29 13.20 32.51
N ASP A 124 68.55 13.46 32.16
CA ASP A 124 69.59 13.76 33.14
C ASP A 124 69.26 15.10 33.86
N PRO A 125 69.18 15.12 35.21
CA PRO A 125 68.92 16.36 35.96
C PRO A 125 70.01 17.42 35.82
N LEU A 126 71.22 17.07 35.39
CA LEU A 126 72.34 18.00 35.25
C LEU A 126 72.26 18.82 33.96
N LEU A 127 71.41 18.40 33.01
CA LEU A 127 71.17 19.13 31.77
C LEU A 127 70.19 20.30 32.02
N PRO A 128 70.53 21.53 31.58
CA PRO A 128 69.57 22.62 31.57
C PRO A 128 68.41 22.32 30.61
N ALA A 129 67.24 22.92 30.85
CA ALA A 129 66.07 22.78 29.98
C ALA A 129 66.32 23.41 28.59
N THR A 130 66.99 22.65 27.72
CA THR A 130 67.30 23.02 26.34
C THR A 130 66.09 22.76 25.44
N THR A 131 66.08 23.39 24.26
CA THR A 131 65.09 23.10 23.22
C THR A 131 65.02 21.62 22.86
N ASP A 132 66.16 20.93 22.87
CA ASP A 132 66.27 19.52 22.51
C ASP A 132 65.64 18.61 23.58
N SER A 133 65.81 18.96 24.86
CA SER A 133 65.15 18.25 25.97
C SER A 133 63.61 18.38 25.92
N MET A 134 63.10 19.57 25.60
CA MET A 134 61.67 19.82 25.44
C MET A 134 61.10 19.12 24.20
N LEU A 135 61.87 19.09 23.11
CA LEU A 135 61.51 18.37 21.88
C LEU A 135 61.44 16.85 22.12
N PHE A 136 62.41 16.30 22.86
CA PHE A 136 62.40 14.91 23.29
C PHE A 136 61.16 14.58 24.13
N VAL A 137 60.84 15.38 25.16
CA VAL A 137 59.67 15.17 26.01
C VAL A 137 58.37 15.17 25.20
N TYR A 138 58.19 16.13 24.29
CA TYR A 138 57.03 16.18 23.42
C TYR A 138 56.93 14.97 22.48
N LYS A 139 58.06 14.55 21.89
CA LYS A 139 58.12 13.40 20.97
C LYS A 139 57.90 12.08 21.70
N TYR A 140 58.51 11.89 22.86
CA TYR A 140 58.26 10.74 23.72
C TYR A 140 56.80 10.65 24.11
N ALA A 141 56.20 11.78 24.52
CA ALA A 141 54.80 11.82 24.93
C ALA A 141 53.83 11.47 23.78
N THR A 142 54.07 12.00 22.59
CA THR A 142 53.23 11.71 21.41
C THR A 142 53.38 10.28 20.90
N HIS A 143 54.60 9.73 20.88
CA HIS A 143 54.85 8.34 20.48
C HIS A 143 54.28 7.33 21.50
N ASN A 144 54.39 7.63 22.80
CA ASN A 144 53.85 6.78 23.84
C ASN A 144 52.34 6.95 24.04
N PHE A 145 51.72 8.04 23.61
CA PHE A 145 50.26 8.19 23.63
C PHE A 145 49.55 7.06 22.89
N LEU A 146 49.92 6.79 21.64
CA LEU A 146 49.33 5.72 20.84
C LEU A 146 49.74 4.33 21.34
N ALA A 147 51.01 4.17 21.74
CA ALA A 147 51.49 2.90 22.28
C ALA A 147 50.76 2.49 23.57
N SER A 148 50.39 3.47 24.41
CA SER A 148 49.61 3.25 25.64
C SER A 148 48.25 2.60 25.37
N CYS A 149 47.63 2.88 24.21
CA CYS A 149 46.33 2.32 23.85
C CYS A 149 46.38 0.82 23.54
N ILE A 150 47.57 0.28 23.24
CA ILE A 150 47.82 -1.16 22.99
C ILE A 150 48.71 -1.78 24.08
N TRP A 151 48.87 -1.09 25.22
CA TRP A 151 49.74 -1.50 26.34
C TRP A 151 51.22 -1.68 25.98
N GLU A 152 51.70 -0.99 24.94
CA GLU A 152 53.12 -0.91 24.59
C GLU A 152 53.75 0.39 25.11
N THR A 153 55.08 0.38 25.23
CA THR A 153 55.89 1.59 25.45
C THR A 153 57.09 1.57 24.50
N ARG A 154 57.40 2.71 23.92
CA ARG A 154 58.54 2.91 23.03
C ARG A 154 59.78 3.22 23.87
N ALA A 155 60.87 2.53 23.55
CA ALA A 155 62.16 2.72 24.22
C ALA A 155 62.64 4.19 24.07
N PRO A 156 63.06 4.85 25.15
CA PRO A 156 63.46 6.26 25.12
C PRO A 156 64.70 6.50 24.25
N GLU A 157 65.61 5.55 24.16
CA GLU A 157 66.82 5.62 23.30
C GLU A 157 66.43 5.70 21.84
N LEU A 158 65.41 4.94 21.43
CA LEU A 158 64.92 4.89 20.06
C LEU A 158 64.24 6.22 19.68
N VAL A 159 63.54 6.84 20.63
CA VAL A 159 62.95 8.18 20.43
C VAL A 159 64.05 9.25 20.35
N ALA A 160 65.07 9.21 21.21
CA ALA A 160 66.20 10.14 21.18
C ALA A 160 67.00 10.04 19.87
N GLN A 161 67.34 8.82 19.44
CA GLN A 161 68.02 8.54 18.17
C GLN A 161 67.19 9.03 16.97
N SER A 162 65.85 8.90 17.02
CA SER A 162 64.98 9.40 15.94
C SER A 162 65.04 10.92 15.76
N LEU A 163 65.49 11.65 16.78
CA LEU A 163 65.69 13.10 16.75
C LEU A 163 67.14 13.49 16.40
N GLY A 164 68.01 12.52 16.16
CA GLY A 164 69.44 12.76 15.97
C GLY A 164 70.16 13.20 17.24
N LEU A 165 69.56 12.96 18.41
CA LEU A 165 70.16 13.28 19.71
C LEU A 165 70.93 12.06 20.22
N ASP A 166 72.06 12.31 20.85
CA ASP A 166 72.84 11.26 21.49
C ASP A 166 72.16 10.80 22.79
N ALA A 167 71.67 9.57 22.81
CA ALA A 167 70.89 9.02 23.91
C ALA A 167 71.69 8.98 25.22
N THR A 168 73.00 8.71 25.16
CA THR A 168 73.89 8.65 26.33
C THR A 168 74.17 10.03 26.93
N GLN A 169 73.99 11.11 26.15
CA GLN A 169 74.16 12.48 26.65
C GLN A 169 72.85 13.07 27.17
N LEU A 170 71.70 12.61 26.68
CA LEU A 170 70.39 13.17 26.98
C LEU A 170 69.65 12.45 28.11
N LEU A 171 69.74 11.11 28.12
CA LEU A 171 69.03 10.25 29.06
C LEU A 171 69.89 9.95 30.27
N ARG A 172 69.23 9.81 31.42
CA ARG A 172 69.88 9.37 32.66
C ARG A 172 70.28 7.89 32.56
N GLU A 173 71.52 7.58 32.89
CA GLU A 173 71.95 6.20 33.15
C GLU A 173 71.53 5.78 34.57
N PHE A 174 70.92 4.59 34.68
CA PHE A 174 70.45 4.05 35.96
C PHE A 174 71.34 2.90 36.43
N HIS A 175 71.77 2.94 37.70
CA HIS A 175 72.51 1.84 38.32
C HIS A 175 71.77 1.28 39.56
N PRO A 176 70.67 0.55 39.37
CA PRO A 176 69.81 0.10 40.47
C PRO A 176 70.48 -0.88 41.43
N ALA A 177 71.54 -1.57 41.00
CA ALA A 177 72.31 -2.49 41.84
C ALA A 177 73.23 -1.78 42.86
N THR A 178 73.55 -0.51 42.62
CA THR A 178 74.52 0.25 43.42
C THR A 178 73.93 1.50 44.08
N SER A 179 72.77 1.98 43.62
CA SER A 179 72.10 3.18 44.12
C SER A 179 70.64 2.91 44.50
N SER A 180 70.29 3.10 45.77
CA SER A 180 68.92 3.02 46.25
C SER A 180 68.03 4.17 45.72
N ALA A 181 68.63 5.33 45.43
CA ALA A 181 67.93 6.45 44.84
C ALA A 181 67.50 6.16 43.39
N ASP A 182 68.35 5.50 42.61
CA ASP A 182 68.03 5.10 41.22
C ASP A 182 66.95 4.03 41.19
N ALA A 183 67.02 3.05 42.11
CA ALA A 183 65.99 2.03 42.26
C ALA A 183 64.62 2.65 42.63
N ALA A 184 64.59 3.61 43.55
CA ALA A 184 63.36 4.33 43.92
C ALA A 184 62.80 5.16 42.74
N LEU A 185 63.66 5.77 41.94
CA LEU A 185 63.25 6.53 40.76
C LEU A 185 62.72 5.61 39.65
N GLN A 186 63.36 4.47 39.38
CA GLN A 186 62.86 3.47 38.44
C GLN A 186 61.48 2.93 38.84
N LEU A 187 61.26 2.67 40.14
CA LEU A 187 59.93 2.31 40.65
C LEU A 187 58.91 3.42 40.40
N ARG A 188 59.29 4.70 40.55
CA ARG A 188 58.41 5.83 40.25
C ARG A 188 58.07 5.91 38.75
N ILE A 189 59.05 5.70 37.86
CA ILE A 189 58.82 5.65 36.41
C ILE A 189 57.87 4.49 36.07
N MET A 190 58.07 3.32 36.66
CA MET A 190 57.18 2.15 36.49
C MET A 190 55.75 2.44 36.96
N ASN A 191 55.58 3.16 38.07
CA ASN A 191 54.26 3.58 38.56
C ASN A 191 53.58 4.56 37.60
N VAL A 192 54.33 5.52 37.04
CA VAL A 192 53.82 6.47 36.03
C VAL A 192 53.42 5.75 34.74
N PHE A 193 54.26 4.83 34.27
CA PHE A 193 53.96 3.95 33.14
C PHE A 193 52.65 3.18 33.37
N THR A 194 52.51 2.55 34.54
CA THR A 194 51.32 1.76 34.90
C THR A 194 50.07 2.64 34.92
N ALA A 195 50.15 3.83 35.55
CA ALA A 195 49.05 4.78 35.59
C ALA A 195 48.64 5.27 34.19
N ARG A 196 49.63 5.57 33.33
CA ARG A 196 49.42 5.94 31.93
C ARG A 196 48.71 4.83 31.15
N ALA A 197 49.20 3.59 31.26
CA ALA A 197 48.63 2.43 30.58
C ALA A 197 47.20 2.14 31.06
N MET A 198 46.93 2.25 32.36
CA MET A 198 45.58 2.12 32.92
C MET A 198 44.63 3.20 32.38
N LEU A 199 45.06 4.47 32.36
CA LEU A 199 44.25 5.58 31.84
C LEU A 199 43.98 5.44 30.35
N ALA A 200 44.98 5.07 29.55
CA ALA A 200 44.81 4.84 28.12
C ALA A 200 43.90 3.64 27.83
N GLY A 201 44.07 2.52 28.55
CA GLY A 201 43.19 1.36 28.44
C GLY A 201 41.74 1.69 28.81
N PHE A 202 41.52 2.39 29.92
CA PHE A 202 40.20 2.86 30.32
C PHE A 202 39.58 3.80 29.29
N MET A 203 40.37 4.73 28.73
CA MET A 203 39.94 5.62 27.65
C MET A 203 39.45 4.83 26.43
N VAL A 204 40.25 3.88 25.92
CA VAL A 204 39.89 3.07 24.75
C VAL A 204 38.61 2.26 25.00
N VAL A 205 38.52 1.57 26.14
CA VAL A 205 37.33 0.78 26.50
C VAL A 205 36.09 1.66 26.61
N THR A 206 36.21 2.80 27.29
CA THR A 206 35.09 3.74 27.46
C THR A 206 34.62 4.30 26.11
N GLN A 207 35.54 4.65 25.22
CA GLN A 207 35.17 5.12 23.88
C GLN A 207 34.53 4.03 23.04
N LEU A 208 35.04 2.80 23.10
CA LEU A 208 34.44 1.67 22.40
C LEU A 208 33.00 1.42 22.88
N LEU A 209 32.77 1.39 24.20
CA LEU A 209 31.43 1.25 24.77
C LEU A 209 30.51 2.39 24.36
N ASN A 210 31.01 3.64 24.33
CA ASN A 210 30.25 4.79 23.87
C ASN A 210 29.85 4.67 22.40
N ILE A 211 30.77 4.23 21.53
CA ILE A 211 30.50 4.00 20.10
C ILE A 211 29.45 2.91 19.93
N VAL A 212 29.59 1.78 20.62
CA VAL A 212 28.64 0.65 20.56
C VAL A 212 27.26 1.10 21.02
N ARG A 213 27.17 1.79 22.17
CA ARG A 213 25.91 2.31 22.70
C ARG A 213 25.26 3.33 21.77
N ALA A 214 26.03 4.30 21.27
CA ALA A 214 25.53 5.31 20.34
C ALA A 214 25.01 4.69 19.04
N SER A 215 25.75 3.70 18.51
CA SER A 215 25.37 2.98 17.29
C SER A 215 24.10 2.14 17.50
N GLY A 216 23.99 1.44 18.64
CA GLY A 216 22.80 0.67 18.99
C GLY A 216 21.55 1.56 19.14
N THR A 217 21.66 2.69 19.85
CA THR A 217 20.56 3.66 19.98
C THR A 217 20.19 4.28 18.64
N ALA A 218 21.17 4.60 17.78
CA ALA A 218 20.91 5.13 16.44
C ALA A 218 20.22 4.10 15.53
N ALA A 219 20.61 2.83 15.60
CA ALA A 219 19.98 1.76 14.83
C ALA A 219 18.53 1.50 15.27
N LEU A 220 18.27 1.47 16.58
CA LEU A 220 16.90 1.35 17.10
C LEU A 220 16.05 2.58 16.77
N GLY A 221 16.62 3.78 16.88
CA GLY A 221 15.95 5.03 16.51
C GLY A 221 15.63 5.09 15.02
N TYR A 222 16.52 4.60 14.15
CA TYR A 222 16.26 4.47 12.72
C TYR A 222 15.10 3.50 12.46
N LEU A 223 15.13 2.31 13.05
CA LEU A 223 14.08 1.30 12.90
C LEU A 223 12.71 1.86 13.33
N GLU A 224 12.64 2.53 14.48
CA GLU A 224 11.41 3.17 14.96
C GLU A 224 10.96 4.32 14.04
N SER A 225 11.91 5.07 13.47
CA SER A 225 11.61 6.14 12.51
C SER A 225 11.08 5.59 11.18
N VAL A 226 11.51 4.40 10.76
CA VAL A 226 10.93 3.67 9.63
C VAL A 226 9.51 3.22 9.96
N TYR A 227 9.28 2.59 11.11
CA TYR A 227 7.94 2.15 11.52
C TYR A 227 6.94 3.30 11.68
N SER A 228 7.41 4.46 12.13
CA SER A 228 6.60 5.67 12.28
C SER A 228 6.50 6.52 11.01
N GLY A 229 7.06 6.07 9.88
CA GLY A 229 6.96 6.76 8.59
C GLY A 229 7.68 8.12 8.53
N ARG A 230 8.75 8.31 9.31
CA ARG A 230 9.54 9.56 9.37
C ARG A 230 10.83 9.50 8.58
N GLU A 231 11.24 8.32 8.16
CA GLU A 231 12.43 8.12 7.33
C GLU A 231 12.10 8.27 5.84
N PRO A 232 12.83 9.11 5.09
CA PRO A 232 12.56 9.29 3.67
C PRO A 232 12.97 8.05 2.86
N PRO A 233 12.31 7.78 1.72
CA PRO A 233 12.65 6.63 0.87
C PRO A 233 14.13 6.57 0.48
N LEU A 234 14.63 5.36 0.20
CA LEU A 234 15.99 5.16 -0.31
C LEU A 234 16.09 5.58 -1.79
N GLN A 235 17.28 6.00 -2.20
CA GLN A 235 17.57 6.34 -3.59
C GLN A 235 17.73 5.06 -4.45
N GLY A 236 17.46 5.19 -5.75
CA GLY A 236 17.67 4.14 -6.76
C GLY A 236 16.42 3.39 -7.21
N ILE A 237 15.23 3.84 -6.81
CA ILE A 237 13.95 3.42 -7.43
C ILE A 237 13.46 4.60 -8.23
N GLU A 238 13.32 4.42 -9.54
CA GLU A 238 12.78 5.44 -10.44
C GLU A 238 11.25 5.32 -10.51
N GLU A 239 10.59 6.38 -10.94
CA GLU A 239 9.14 6.44 -11.15
C GLU A 239 8.29 6.01 -9.94
N ARG A 240 8.28 6.83 -8.88
CA ARG A 240 7.43 6.61 -7.70
C ARG A 240 6.13 7.40 -7.72
N ILE A 241 5.06 6.78 -7.22
CA ILE A 241 3.74 7.36 -7.00
C ILE A 241 3.57 7.62 -5.50
N ILE A 242 3.05 8.80 -5.17
CA ILE A 242 2.69 9.13 -3.78
C ILE A 242 1.20 8.84 -3.62
N ARG A 243 0.82 7.97 -2.68
CA ARG A 243 -0.58 7.66 -2.41
C ARG A 243 -1.00 8.06 -1.01
N LEU A 244 -1.97 8.95 -0.91
CA LEU A 244 -2.61 9.36 0.33
C LEU A 244 -3.63 8.29 0.73
N ALA A 245 -3.33 7.57 1.80
CA ALA A 245 -4.11 6.42 2.26
C ALA A 245 -4.97 6.73 3.49
N GLY A 246 -4.95 7.98 4.00
CA GLY A 246 -5.69 8.37 5.19
C GLY A 246 -5.29 7.52 6.41
N LYS A 247 -6.29 7.08 7.18
CA LYS A 247 -6.06 6.14 8.27
C LYS A 247 -5.72 4.74 7.82
N GLY A 248 -6.05 4.33 6.61
CA GLY A 248 -5.83 2.99 6.07
C GLY A 248 -6.54 2.81 4.74
N SER A 249 -6.00 1.94 3.87
CA SER A 249 -6.52 1.74 2.51
C SER A 249 -6.24 0.32 2.04
N ASP A 250 -7.31 -0.42 1.74
CA ASP A 250 -7.25 -1.79 1.21
C ASP A 250 -6.63 -1.80 -0.20
N VAL A 251 -6.91 -0.76 -0.98
CA VAL A 251 -6.33 -0.55 -2.31
C VAL A 251 -4.82 -0.37 -2.22
N THR A 252 -4.35 0.36 -1.22
CA THR A 252 -2.91 0.60 -1.02
C THR A 252 -2.18 -0.69 -0.71
N GLU A 253 -2.77 -1.60 0.07
CA GLU A 253 -2.21 -2.92 0.31
C GLU A 253 -2.04 -3.73 -0.98
N VAL A 254 -3.08 -3.78 -1.83
CA VAL A 254 -3.02 -4.40 -3.16
C VAL A 254 -1.91 -3.78 -4.01
N SER A 255 -1.82 -2.46 -4.06
CA SER A 255 -0.80 -1.78 -4.86
C SER A 255 0.61 -2.00 -4.34
N MET A 256 0.80 -2.12 -3.03
CA MET A 256 2.11 -2.48 -2.47
C MET A 256 2.49 -3.91 -2.85
N VAL A 257 1.53 -4.84 -2.91
CA VAL A 257 1.75 -6.20 -3.43
C VAL A 257 2.19 -6.17 -4.90
N ARG A 258 1.49 -5.39 -5.74
CA ARG A 258 1.69 -5.36 -7.19
C ARG A 258 2.91 -4.56 -7.64
N TYR A 259 3.17 -3.40 -7.04
CA TYR A 259 4.21 -2.45 -7.49
C TYR A 259 5.33 -2.23 -6.47
N GLY A 260 5.20 -2.75 -5.25
CA GLY A 260 6.22 -2.69 -4.22
C GLY A 260 6.68 -1.27 -3.94
N ALA A 261 7.96 -1.00 -4.21
CA ALA A 261 8.61 0.24 -3.82
C ALA A 261 8.23 1.46 -4.69
N HIS A 262 7.52 1.26 -5.81
CA HIS A 262 7.02 2.36 -6.63
C HIS A 262 5.84 3.08 -5.97
N ILE A 263 5.15 2.46 -5.03
CA ILE A 263 4.09 3.13 -4.26
C ILE A 263 4.69 3.61 -2.95
N LEU A 264 4.65 4.91 -2.72
CA LEU A 264 4.90 5.51 -1.41
C LEU A 264 3.55 5.81 -0.75
N PRO A 265 3.04 4.93 0.12
CA PRO A 265 1.86 5.21 0.90
C PRO A 265 2.14 6.29 1.96
N VAL A 266 1.17 7.20 2.12
CA VAL A 266 1.13 8.24 3.13
C VAL A 266 -0.02 7.91 4.08
N PHE A 267 0.32 7.51 5.31
CA PHE A 267 -0.64 7.16 6.35
C PHE A 267 -0.73 8.26 7.42
N GLU A 268 -1.91 8.40 8.01
CA GLU A 268 -2.11 9.25 9.19
C GLU A 268 -1.53 8.65 10.46
N ASP A 269 -1.60 7.32 10.58
CA ASP A 269 -1.06 6.56 11.70
C ASP A 269 -0.46 5.22 11.22
N PRO A 270 0.84 5.20 10.86
CA PRO A 270 1.53 3.98 10.46
C PRO A 270 1.53 2.87 11.52
N ALA A 271 1.33 3.19 12.80
CA ALA A 271 1.35 2.20 13.87
C ALA A 271 0.20 1.20 13.75
N GLN A 272 -0.96 1.63 13.24
CA GLN A 272 -2.10 0.74 12.97
C GLN A 272 -1.80 -0.26 11.84
N HIS A 273 -0.85 0.06 10.98
CA HIS A 273 -0.43 -0.77 9.85
C HIS A 273 0.94 -1.40 10.08
N ARG A 274 1.36 -1.58 11.34
CA ARG A 274 2.70 -2.09 11.67
C ARG A 274 3.02 -3.43 11.00
N HIS A 275 2.01 -4.30 10.80
CA HIS A 275 2.16 -5.56 10.09
C HIS A 275 2.56 -5.35 8.62
N LEU A 276 1.86 -4.46 7.92
CA LEU A 276 2.12 -4.09 6.53
C LEU A 276 3.45 -3.34 6.41
N VAL A 277 3.74 -2.40 7.33
CA VAL A 277 5.04 -1.72 7.38
C VAL A 277 6.16 -2.73 7.61
N ALA A 278 6.04 -3.65 8.57
CA ALA A 278 7.06 -4.68 8.83
C ALA A 278 7.33 -5.53 7.60
N GLN A 279 6.28 -5.97 6.91
CA GLN A 279 6.37 -6.78 5.70
C GLN A 279 7.13 -6.08 4.58
N TRP A 280 6.78 -4.81 4.28
CA TRP A 280 7.33 -4.09 3.13
C TRP A 280 8.62 -3.31 3.43
N SER A 281 8.90 -3.02 4.70
CA SER A 281 10.14 -2.40 5.15
C SER A 281 11.26 -3.40 5.46
N LEU A 282 11.02 -4.71 5.27
CA LEU A 282 11.92 -5.78 5.69
C LEU A 282 12.24 -5.69 7.19
N ASN A 283 11.20 -5.59 8.01
CA ASN A 283 11.24 -5.39 9.47
C ASN A 283 11.95 -4.10 9.92
N GLY A 284 11.67 -2.98 9.24
CA GLY A 284 12.18 -1.66 9.58
C GLY A 284 13.57 -1.34 9.01
N ARG A 285 14.07 -2.16 8.09
CA ARG A 285 15.37 -1.94 7.43
C ARG A 285 15.30 -0.92 6.31
N VAL A 286 14.15 -0.82 5.63
CA VAL A 286 13.97 0.03 4.45
C VAL A 286 12.72 0.90 4.63
N PRO A 287 12.82 2.23 4.49
CA PRO A 287 11.66 3.11 4.53
C PRO A 287 10.75 2.83 3.32
N CYS A 288 9.50 2.48 3.62
CA CYS A 288 8.48 2.16 2.62
C CYS A 288 7.19 2.96 2.80
N VAL A 289 7.06 3.79 3.85
CA VAL A 289 5.86 4.60 4.13
C VAL A 289 6.25 6.00 4.58
N TRP A 290 5.34 6.95 4.43
CA TRP A 290 5.46 8.30 4.99
C TRP A 290 4.28 8.61 5.93
N CYS A 291 4.51 9.42 6.96
CA CYS A 291 3.49 9.78 7.95
C CYS A 291 3.09 11.24 7.82
N VAL A 292 1.79 11.48 7.67
CA VAL A 292 1.19 12.83 7.73
C VAL A 292 -0.03 12.75 8.64
N PRO A 293 0.04 13.27 9.88
CA PRO A 293 -1.08 13.17 10.82
C PRO A 293 -2.35 13.81 10.27
N LYS A 294 -3.51 13.31 10.73
CA LYS A 294 -4.82 13.83 10.32
C LYS A 294 -4.93 15.34 10.49
N GLY A 295 -5.47 16.01 9.48
CA GLY A 295 -5.61 17.47 9.45
C GLY A 295 -4.29 18.22 9.31
N GLN A 296 -3.15 17.53 9.16
CA GLN A 296 -1.84 18.14 8.99
C GLN A 296 -1.34 18.12 7.53
N TYR A 297 -2.17 17.69 6.58
CA TYR A 297 -1.81 17.60 5.16
C TYR A 297 -1.45 18.94 4.54
N GLY A 298 -2.00 20.05 5.02
CA GLY A 298 -1.66 21.42 4.61
C GLY A 298 -0.47 22.06 5.31
N PHE A 299 0.18 21.36 6.25
CA PHE A 299 1.30 21.93 7.00
C PHE A 299 2.65 21.51 6.42
N ARG A 300 3.53 22.49 6.20
CA ARG A 300 4.86 22.26 5.60
C ARG A 300 5.75 21.32 6.42
N HIS A 301 5.60 21.30 7.74
CA HIS A 301 6.41 20.44 8.60
C HIS A 301 6.09 18.95 8.43
N SER A 302 4.85 18.59 8.06
CA SER A 302 4.42 17.21 7.80
C SER A 302 5.11 16.57 6.58
N TRP A 303 5.61 17.41 5.68
CA TRP A 303 6.31 16.99 4.46
C TRP A 303 7.81 17.28 4.52
N THR A 304 8.30 17.81 5.64
CA THR A 304 9.71 18.12 5.84
C THR A 304 10.51 16.83 5.95
N GLY A 305 11.54 16.70 5.11
CA GLY A 305 12.38 15.49 5.01
C GLY A 305 12.00 14.57 3.86
N LEU A 306 10.77 14.63 3.33
CA LEU A 306 10.39 13.91 2.12
C LEU A 306 10.96 14.62 0.88
N HIS A 307 12.13 14.21 0.42
CA HIS A 307 12.72 14.80 -0.79
C HIS A 307 12.13 14.17 -2.05
N VAL A 308 11.17 14.86 -2.66
CA VAL A 308 10.59 14.48 -3.96
C VAL A 308 11.52 15.00 -5.06
N ASP A 309 12.28 14.09 -5.66
CA ASP A 309 13.25 14.36 -6.73
C ASP A 309 12.79 13.77 -8.07
N GLU A 310 13.66 13.74 -9.09
CA GLU A 310 13.32 13.23 -10.42
C GLU A 310 12.90 11.75 -10.40
N SER A 311 13.26 11.00 -9.36
CA SER A 311 12.87 9.60 -9.20
C SER A 311 11.39 9.41 -8.87
N PHE A 312 10.65 10.48 -8.55
CA PHE A 312 9.20 10.45 -8.38
C PHE A 312 8.43 10.81 -9.66
N LEU A 313 9.13 11.14 -10.75
CA LEU A 313 8.49 11.56 -11.99
C LEU A 313 8.30 10.37 -12.93
N LEU A 314 7.04 10.06 -13.24
CA LEU A 314 6.68 9.11 -14.28
C LEU A 314 7.03 9.68 -15.66
N ARG A 315 7.57 8.85 -16.55
CA ARG A 315 7.80 9.21 -17.94
C ARG A 315 6.62 8.82 -18.81
N THR A 316 6.20 9.76 -19.66
CA THR A 316 5.23 9.50 -20.73
C THR A 316 5.93 8.93 -21.97
N THR A 317 5.17 8.28 -22.85
CA THR A 317 5.63 7.89 -24.19
C THR A 317 6.06 9.10 -25.03
N THR A 318 5.55 10.29 -24.70
CA THR A 318 5.93 11.57 -25.33
C THR A 318 7.20 12.22 -24.77
N GLY A 319 7.85 11.60 -23.78
CA GLY A 319 9.06 12.12 -23.12
C GLY A 319 8.81 13.20 -22.06
N LYS A 320 7.55 13.56 -21.78
CA LYS A 320 7.16 14.46 -20.70
C LYS A 320 7.17 13.76 -19.34
N TYR A 321 7.45 14.52 -18.29
CA TYR A 321 7.46 14.06 -16.90
C TYR A 321 6.14 14.37 -16.18
N ILE A 322 5.67 13.40 -15.39
CA ILE A 322 4.45 13.52 -14.60
C ILE A 322 4.75 13.21 -13.13
N LEU A 323 4.37 14.12 -12.24
CA LEU A 323 4.27 13.85 -10.81
C LEU A 323 2.88 13.26 -10.53
N CYS A 324 2.82 11.98 -10.16
CA CYS A 324 1.56 11.30 -9.87
C CYS A 324 1.29 11.25 -8.37
N ILE A 325 0.17 11.85 -7.96
CA ILE A 325 -0.31 11.82 -6.58
C ILE A 325 -1.73 11.28 -6.58
N GLU A 326 -1.93 10.19 -5.86
CA GLU A 326 -3.20 9.50 -5.75
C GLU A 326 -3.74 9.64 -4.33
N ALA A 327 -5.07 9.68 -4.18
CA ALA A 327 -5.72 9.68 -2.88
C ALA A 327 -6.85 8.67 -2.86
N ASP A 328 -6.86 7.85 -1.82
CA ASP A 328 -7.95 6.95 -1.50
C ASP A 328 -8.80 7.57 -0.38
N ALA A 329 -9.98 8.06 -0.74
CA ALA A 329 -10.98 8.57 0.18
C ALA A 329 -12.10 7.53 0.43
N THR A 330 -11.86 6.25 0.14
CA THR A 330 -12.81 5.18 0.47
C THR A 330 -12.64 4.71 1.91
N LEU A 331 -13.73 4.18 2.47
CA LEU A 331 -13.71 3.58 3.79
C LEU A 331 -13.15 2.16 3.74
N LYS A 332 -12.12 1.92 4.57
CA LYS A 332 -11.59 0.58 4.82
C LYS A 332 -12.72 -0.38 5.23
N ASP A 333 -12.72 -1.59 4.67
CA ASP A 333 -13.71 -2.65 4.97
C ASP A 333 -15.18 -2.30 4.64
N ARG A 334 -15.44 -1.21 3.89
CA ARG A 334 -16.80 -0.73 3.59
C ARG A 334 -16.99 -0.29 2.13
N ALA A 335 -16.19 -0.83 1.21
CA ALA A 335 -16.27 -0.46 -0.21
C ALA A 335 -17.66 -0.71 -0.82
N PHE A 336 -18.35 -1.78 -0.40
CA PHE A 336 -19.73 -2.07 -0.84
C PHE A 336 -20.84 -1.36 -0.04
N GLU A 337 -20.54 -0.43 0.87
CA GLU A 337 -21.57 0.41 1.49
C GLU A 337 -22.11 1.43 0.48
N LEU A 338 -23.18 1.05 -0.24
CA LEU A 338 -23.76 1.87 -1.32
C LEU A 338 -24.55 3.08 -0.82
N ARG A 339 -24.92 3.11 0.47
CA ARG A 339 -25.62 4.25 1.06
C ARG A 339 -24.72 5.48 1.12
N MET A 340 -25.29 6.66 0.91
CA MET A 340 -24.60 7.92 1.17
C MET A 340 -24.55 8.15 2.67
N MET A 341 -23.36 8.42 3.20
CA MET A 341 -23.21 8.76 4.61
C MET A 341 -23.93 10.09 4.88
N PRO A 342 -24.81 10.14 5.89
CA PRO A 342 -25.65 11.29 6.13
C PRO A 342 -24.84 12.44 6.73
N LYS A 343 -24.48 13.40 5.87
CA LYS A 343 -24.00 14.75 6.21
C LYS A 343 -22.59 14.81 6.82
N ALA A 344 -21.80 15.77 6.35
CA ALA A 344 -20.61 16.21 7.06
C ALA A 344 -20.99 16.64 8.50
N PRO A 345 -20.20 16.28 9.52
CA PRO A 345 -18.92 15.60 9.39
C PRO A 345 -19.14 14.09 9.20
N LEU A 346 -18.44 13.56 8.19
CA LEU A 346 -18.00 12.17 8.17
C LEU A 346 -17.54 11.76 9.57
N PRO A 347 -17.73 10.51 10.01
CA PRO A 347 -17.22 10.08 11.32
C PRO A 347 -15.80 10.61 11.45
N LYS A 348 -15.59 11.54 12.41
CA LYS A 348 -14.41 12.44 12.49
C LYS A 348 -13.10 11.65 12.49
N ASP A 349 -13.18 10.35 12.70
CA ASP A 349 -12.10 9.44 12.95
C ASP A 349 -11.84 8.43 11.83
N GLU A 350 -12.40 8.48 10.61
CA GLU A 350 -12.12 7.39 9.65
C GLU A 350 -11.62 7.80 8.25
N GLU A 351 -12.00 8.96 7.71
CA GLU A 351 -11.77 9.21 6.26
C GLU A 351 -10.76 10.32 5.95
N LEU A 352 -10.04 10.13 4.82
CA LEU A 352 -9.28 11.16 4.13
C LEU A 352 -10.25 12.11 3.42
N SER A 353 -10.27 13.37 3.82
CA SER A 353 -11.15 14.35 3.18
C SER A 353 -10.58 14.86 1.85
N VAL A 354 -11.46 15.39 1.00
CA VAL A 354 -11.09 16.04 -0.26
C VAL A 354 -10.24 17.29 0.02
N GLU A 355 -10.50 17.99 1.12
CA GLU A 355 -9.70 19.09 1.62
C GLU A 355 -8.28 18.62 1.93
N ASP A 356 -8.13 17.56 2.72
CA ASP A 356 -6.84 17.00 3.10
C ASP A 356 -6.04 16.58 1.87
N ALA A 357 -6.69 15.86 0.95
CA ALA A 357 -6.08 15.46 -0.32
C ALA A 357 -5.64 16.68 -1.16
N SER A 358 -6.50 17.69 -1.31
CA SER A 358 -6.19 18.90 -2.07
C SER A 358 -5.03 19.71 -1.49
N GLN A 359 -4.91 19.76 -0.16
CA GLN A 359 -3.83 20.42 0.54
C GLN A 359 -2.50 19.67 0.34
N ALA A 360 -2.55 18.34 0.43
CA ALA A 360 -1.40 17.48 0.16
C ALA A 360 -0.89 17.64 -1.27
N TYR A 361 -1.78 17.61 -2.27
CA TYR A 361 -1.43 17.80 -3.68
C TYR A 361 -0.63 19.10 -3.87
N ARG A 362 -1.12 20.21 -3.34
CA ARG A 362 -0.46 21.51 -3.45
C ARG A 362 0.90 21.54 -2.76
N LEU A 363 1.04 20.94 -1.58
CA LEU A 363 2.32 20.93 -0.87
C LEU A 363 3.37 20.07 -1.57
N VAL A 364 2.99 18.87 -2.00
CA VAL A 364 3.89 17.95 -2.71
C VAL A 364 4.30 18.55 -4.07
N GLU A 365 3.35 19.11 -4.83
CA GLU A 365 3.64 19.81 -6.09
C GLU A 365 4.60 20.99 -5.88
N ARG A 366 4.32 21.84 -4.90
CA ARG A 366 5.19 23.00 -4.58
C ARG A 366 6.59 22.57 -4.18
N GLN A 367 6.71 21.53 -3.34
CA GLN A 367 8.00 21.02 -2.89
C GLN A 367 8.81 20.43 -4.04
N THR A 368 8.14 19.70 -4.93
CA THR A 368 8.74 19.14 -6.14
C THR A 368 9.21 20.24 -7.10
N ALA A 369 8.38 21.27 -7.32
CA ALA A 369 8.72 22.41 -8.16
C ALA A 369 9.90 23.23 -7.63
N LEU A 370 10.11 23.27 -6.31
CA LEU A 370 11.28 23.90 -5.70
C LEU A 370 12.55 23.03 -5.82
N ALA A 371 12.40 21.71 -5.82
CA ALA A 371 13.52 20.77 -5.91
C ALA A 371 14.01 20.57 -7.35
N LEU A 372 13.11 20.67 -8.33
CA LEU A 372 13.38 20.34 -9.72
C LEU A 372 13.55 21.58 -10.60
N GLN A 373 14.57 21.57 -11.47
CA GLN A 373 14.80 22.61 -12.47
C GLN A 373 14.06 22.36 -13.80
N ARG A 374 13.43 21.18 -13.96
CA ARG A 374 12.77 20.75 -15.19
C ARG A 374 11.24 20.91 -15.08
N PRO A 375 10.55 21.23 -16.19
CA PRO A 375 9.10 21.28 -16.20
C PRO A 375 8.49 19.88 -16.09
N PHE A 376 7.47 19.74 -15.25
CA PHE A 376 6.66 18.53 -15.11
C PHE A 376 5.18 18.89 -15.03
N ARG A 377 4.30 17.89 -15.23
CA ARG A 377 2.86 18.01 -15.04
C ARG A 377 2.46 17.25 -13.78
N SER A 378 1.56 17.81 -12.97
CA SER A 378 0.94 17.07 -11.86
C SER A 378 -0.30 16.31 -12.34
N LEU A 379 -0.44 15.07 -11.88
CA LEU A 379 -1.64 14.25 -12.03
C LEU A 379 -2.14 13.91 -10.62
N CYS A 380 -3.20 14.59 -10.20
CA CYS A 380 -3.89 14.37 -8.93
C CYS A 380 -5.15 13.53 -9.15
N VAL A 381 -5.16 12.31 -8.63
CA VAL A 381 -6.27 11.35 -8.81
C VAL A 381 -6.94 11.08 -7.46
N LEU A 382 -8.25 11.22 -7.39
CA LEU A 382 -9.03 10.90 -6.18
C LEU A 382 -9.95 9.71 -6.46
N LEU A 383 -9.93 8.71 -5.58
CA LEU A 383 -10.96 7.68 -5.50
C LEU A 383 -11.94 8.06 -4.39
N GLY A 384 -13.22 8.23 -4.71
CA GLY A 384 -14.23 8.63 -3.75
C GLY A 384 -15.65 8.59 -4.31
N ASP A 385 -16.65 8.76 -3.43
CA ASP A 385 -18.06 8.76 -3.85
C ASP A 385 -18.38 10.08 -4.57
N SER A 386 -18.62 10.01 -5.87
CA SER A 386 -18.85 11.20 -6.71
C SER A 386 -20.08 12.01 -6.30
N ARG A 387 -21.06 11.37 -5.64
CA ARG A 387 -22.32 11.95 -5.18
C ARG A 387 -22.27 12.41 -3.73
N GLN A 388 -21.13 12.21 -3.06
CA GLN A 388 -20.95 12.66 -1.69
C GLN A 388 -21.20 14.17 -1.57
N PRO A 389 -22.10 14.59 -0.67
CA PRO A 389 -22.38 16.00 -0.47
C PRO A 389 -21.18 16.68 0.19
N CYS A 390 -20.68 17.72 -0.47
CA CYS A 390 -19.59 18.56 -0.02
C CYS A 390 -20.12 19.94 0.36
N ASP A 391 -19.64 20.46 1.49
CA ASP A 391 -19.93 21.84 1.89
C ASP A 391 -18.94 22.79 1.21
N LEU A 392 -19.47 23.79 0.49
CA LEU A 392 -18.70 24.86 -0.12
C LEU A 392 -18.91 26.22 0.58
N GLY A 393 -19.63 26.23 1.71
CA GLY A 393 -20.02 27.46 2.42
C GLY A 393 -21.21 28.20 1.78
N GLY A 394 -21.98 27.52 0.93
CA GLY A 394 -23.19 28.05 0.28
C GLY A 394 -24.48 27.53 0.92
N GLU A 395 -25.64 27.95 0.38
CA GLU A 395 -26.97 27.57 0.90
C GLU A 395 -27.33 26.08 0.66
N SER A 396 -26.71 25.43 -0.32
CA SER A 396 -26.92 24.01 -0.63
C SER A 396 -25.59 23.26 -0.75
N PRO A 397 -25.51 22.00 -0.25
CA PRO A 397 -24.35 21.16 -0.50
C PRO A 397 -24.30 20.80 -1.98
N VAL A 398 -23.09 20.78 -2.54
CA VAL A 398 -22.85 20.31 -3.92
C VAL A 398 -22.27 18.90 -3.90
N SER A 399 -22.41 18.15 -4.99
CA SER A 399 -21.74 16.85 -5.09
C SER A 399 -20.21 17.00 -5.19
N LEU A 400 -19.46 15.96 -4.80
CA LEU A 400 -18.02 15.90 -4.99
C LEU A 400 -17.64 16.09 -6.47
N ARG A 401 -18.41 15.50 -7.38
CA ARG A 401 -18.25 15.67 -8.83
C ARG A 401 -18.33 17.13 -9.27
N GLU A 402 -19.34 17.86 -8.78
CA GLU A 402 -19.51 19.29 -9.09
C GLU A 402 -18.43 20.15 -8.46
N ARG A 403 -18.07 19.89 -7.21
CA ARG A 403 -16.95 20.56 -6.55
C ARG A 403 -15.67 20.44 -7.37
N MET A 404 -15.35 19.25 -7.86
CA MET A 404 -14.16 19.04 -8.67
C MET A 404 -14.20 19.87 -9.96
N ARG A 405 -15.36 19.92 -10.63
CA ARG A 405 -15.55 20.75 -11.83
C ARG A 405 -15.36 22.24 -11.54
N LEU A 406 -15.84 22.71 -10.38
CA LEU A 406 -15.80 24.12 -9.99
C LEU A 406 -14.42 24.56 -9.49
N LYS A 407 -13.78 23.77 -8.63
CA LYS A 407 -12.52 24.15 -7.96
C LYS A 407 -11.25 23.65 -8.65
N GLN A 408 -11.36 22.64 -9.53
CA GLN A 408 -10.23 22.02 -10.23
C GLN A 408 -9.10 21.54 -9.30
N GLU A 409 -9.44 21.16 -8.06
CA GLU A 409 -8.49 20.66 -7.05
C GLU A 409 -7.99 19.25 -7.34
N VAL A 410 -8.77 18.46 -8.09
CA VAL A 410 -8.49 17.09 -8.50
C VAL A 410 -8.56 17.04 -10.03
N ASN A 411 -7.64 16.31 -10.67
CA ASN A 411 -7.61 16.20 -12.13
C ASN A 411 -8.53 15.08 -12.63
N VAL A 412 -8.54 13.93 -11.93
CA VAL A 412 -9.37 12.77 -12.26
C VAL A 412 -10.02 12.24 -10.99
N LEU A 413 -11.34 12.08 -11.00
CA LEU A 413 -12.14 11.44 -9.96
C LEU A 413 -12.58 10.06 -10.47
N ILE A 414 -12.17 9.02 -9.77
CA ILE A 414 -12.68 7.66 -9.90
C ILE A 414 -13.85 7.55 -8.92
N ASP A 415 -15.05 7.32 -9.45
CA ASP A 415 -16.22 7.02 -8.63
C ASP A 415 -15.99 5.70 -7.90
N SER A 416 -16.12 5.66 -6.58
CA SER A 416 -15.91 4.44 -5.81
C SER A 416 -17.03 3.42 -6.00
N LYS A 417 -18.26 3.82 -6.30
CA LYS A 417 -19.40 2.90 -6.38
C LYS A 417 -19.59 2.36 -7.80
N ALA A 418 -19.41 3.20 -8.82
CA ALA A 418 -19.72 2.83 -10.20
C ALA A 418 -18.93 1.60 -10.72
N PRO A 419 -17.61 1.48 -10.52
CA PRO A 419 -16.84 0.29 -10.90
C PRO A 419 -17.39 -1.00 -10.31
N LEU A 420 -17.75 -0.98 -9.02
CA LEU A 420 -18.25 -2.15 -8.31
C LEU A 420 -19.60 -2.60 -8.86
N LEU A 421 -20.52 -1.64 -9.10
CA LEU A 421 -21.83 -1.94 -9.65
C LEU A 421 -21.74 -2.48 -11.09
N LEU A 422 -20.80 -1.98 -11.89
CA LEU A 422 -20.56 -2.51 -13.22
C LEU A 422 -20.07 -3.96 -13.19
N GLU A 423 -19.15 -4.31 -12.29
CA GLU A 423 -18.71 -5.71 -12.16
C GLU A 423 -19.84 -6.63 -11.70
N VAL A 424 -20.71 -6.16 -10.80
CA VAL A 424 -21.92 -6.91 -10.41
C VAL A 424 -22.83 -7.15 -11.63
N LEU A 425 -23.06 -6.13 -12.46
CA LEU A 425 -23.89 -6.28 -13.67
C LEU A 425 -23.24 -7.19 -14.71
N ARG A 426 -21.92 -7.09 -14.93
CA ARG A 426 -21.16 -7.98 -15.82
C ARG A 426 -21.23 -9.43 -15.37
N TRP A 427 -21.15 -9.66 -14.06
CA TRP A 427 -21.35 -10.98 -13.50
C TRP A 427 -22.77 -11.47 -13.77
N CYS A 428 -23.79 -10.62 -13.57
CA CYS A 428 -25.18 -11.00 -13.84
C CYS A 428 -25.40 -11.37 -15.31
N GLU A 429 -24.89 -10.57 -16.25
CA GLU A 429 -24.98 -10.82 -17.70
C GLU A 429 -24.32 -12.15 -18.12
N ARG A 430 -23.31 -12.59 -17.38
CA ARG A 430 -22.53 -13.79 -17.71
C ARG A 430 -23.11 -15.07 -17.13
N PHE A 431 -23.71 -15.00 -15.94
CA PHE A 431 -24.05 -16.19 -15.15
C PHE A 431 -25.55 -16.34 -14.83
N VAL A 432 -26.36 -15.29 -15.04
CA VAL A 432 -27.79 -15.36 -14.78
C VAL A 432 -28.51 -15.82 -16.05
N ASP A 433 -29.32 -16.86 -15.92
CA ASP A 433 -30.12 -17.41 -17.01
C ASP A 433 -31.15 -16.38 -17.53
N ASP A 434 -31.77 -16.64 -18.68
CA ASP A 434 -32.75 -15.75 -19.35
C ASP A 434 -33.92 -15.29 -18.46
N ARG A 435 -34.18 -16.02 -17.37
CA ARG A 435 -35.18 -15.69 -16.35
C ARG A 435 -34.85 -14.43 -15.55
N LYS A 436 -33.58 -14.03 -15.50
CA LYS A 436 -33.08 -12.83 -14.79
C LYS A 436 -33.47 -12.78 -13.30
N THR A 437 -33.65 -13.93 -12.66
CA THR A 437 -33.98 -14.01 -11.23
C THR A 437 -32.73 -14.22 -10.39
N LEU A 438 -32.59 -13.46 -9.31
CA LEU A 438 -31.43 -13.45 -8.42
C LEU A 438 -31.87 -13.52 -6.97
N VAL A 439 -31.18 -14.34 -6.18
CA VAL A 439 -31.31 -14.34 -4.72
C VAL A 439 -30.22 -13.44 -4.15
N LEU A 440 -30.61 -12.44 -3.37
CA LEU A 440 -29.68 -11.48 -2.79
C LEU A 440 -29.58 -11.68 -1.28
N ASP A 441 -28.51 -12.33 -0.84
CA ASP A 441 -28.14 -12.43 0.58
C ASP A 441 -27.07 -11.39 0.91
N VAL A 442 -27.52 -10.22 1.37
CA VAL A 442 -26.65 -9.09 1.75
C VAL A 442 -27.14 -8.44 3.02
N THR A 443 -26.27 -7.63 3.64
CA THR A 443 -26.65 -6.85 4.81
C THR A 443 -27.90 -5.99 4.52
N PRO A 444 -28.79 -5.76 5.52
CA PRO A 444 -29.99 -4.95 5.34
C PRO A 444 -29.73 -3.50 4.87
N HIS A 445 -28.48 -3.04 4.96
CA HIS A 445 -28.07 -1.73 4.50
C HIS A 445 -27.82 -1.68 2.99
N ASN A 446 -27.31 -2.77 2.41
CA ASN A 446 -26.98 -2.87 0.99
C ASN A 446 -28.09 -3.51 0.15
N PHE A 447 -29.06 -4.18 0.78
CA PHE A 447 -30.17 -4.83 0.08
C PHE A 447 -30.96 -3.85 -0.81
N THR A 448 -31.48 -2.75 -0.24
CA THR A 448 -32.31 -1.80 -1.01
C THR A 448 -31.56 -1.16 -2.19
N PRO A 449 -30.32 -0.64 -2.02
CA PRO A 449 -29.56 -0.10 -3.14
C PRO A 449 -29.26 -1.11 -4.25
N LEU A 450 -28.84 -2.33 -3.91
CA LEU A 450 -28.56 -3.38 -4.89
C LEU A 450 -29.83 -3.87 -5.59
N ARG A 451 -30.93 -4.02 -4.85
CA ARG A 451 -32.24 -4.34 -5.42
C ARG A 451 -32.67 -3.29 -6.45
N LEU A 452 -32.55 -2.01 -6.13
CA LEU A 452 -32.89 -0.93 -7.05
C LEU A 452 -32.06 -0.99 -8.34
N LEU A 453 -30.74 -1.21 -8.20
CA LEU A 453 -29.86 -1.39 -9.35
C LEU A 453 -30.32 -2.56 -10.24
N LEU A 454 -30.48 -3.75 -9.65
CA LEU A 454 -30.83 -4.96 -10.37
C LEU A 454 -32.21 -4.86 -11.04
N GLU A 455 -33.22 -4.35 -10.32
CA GLU A 455 -34.56 -4.13 -10.87
C GLU A 455 -34.55 -3.10 -12.03
N HIS A 456 -33.72 -2.05 -11.94
CA HIS A 456 -33.56 -1.08 -13.02
C HIS A 456 -33.00 -1.70 -14.31
N HIS A 457 -32.18 -2.74 -14.19
CA HIS A 457 -31.63 -3.50 -15.32
C HIS A 457 -32.46 -4.74 -15.70
N GLY A 458 -33.67 -4.87 -15.16
CA GLY A 458 -34.63 -5.92 -15.52
C GLY A 458 -34.41 -7.26 -14.84
N TYR A 459 -33.71 -7.28 -13.70
CA TYR A 459 -33.57 -8.47 -12.86
C TYR A 459 -34.62 -8.51 -11.76
N SER A 460 -35.15 -9.69 -11.47
CA SER A 460 -36.04 -9.95 -10.33
C SER A 460 -35.21 -10.36 -9.12
N VAL A 461 -35.34 -9.63 -8.00
CA VAL A 461 -34.53 -9.86 -6.80
C VAL A 461 -35.40 -10.44 -5.70
N LEU A 462 -35.00 -11.63 -5.22
CA LEU A 462 -35.62 -12.35 -4.12
C LEU A 462 -34.73 -12.31 -2.87
N THR A 463 -35.34 -12.27 -1.70
CA THR A 463 -34.66 -12.57 -0.44
C THR A 463 -34.47 -14.09 -0.28
N PRO A 464 -33.55 -14.54 0.60
CA PRO A 464 -33.38 -15.98 0.87
C PRO A 464 -34.69 -16.68 1.29
N ALA A 465 -35.56 -16.00 2.04
CA ALA A 465 -36.86 -16.55 2.42
C ALA A 465 -37.83 -16.67 1.23
N GLU A 466 -37.90 -15.63 0.38
CA GLU A 466 -38.73 -15.64 -0.83
C GLU A 466 -38.23 -16.66 -1.87
N ALA A 467 -36.93 -16.94 -1.90
CA ALA A 467 -36.34 -17.94 -2.79
C ALA A 467 -36.84 -19.35 -2.49
N VAL A 468 -36.93 -19.73 -1.20
CA VAL A 468 -37.46 -21.04 -0.79
C VAL A 468 -38.92 -21.20 -1.24
N GLU A 469 -39.75 -20.18 -1.02
CA GLU A 469 -41.15 -20.20 -1.47
C GLU A 469 -41.26 -20.25 -3.01
N PHE A 470 -40.38 -19.55 -3.72
CA PHE A 470 -40.35 -19.54 -5.18
C PHE A 470 -40.01 -20.93 -5.73
N GLU A 471 -39.00 -21.61 -5.18
CA GLU A 471 -38.65 -22.97 -5.58
C GLU A 471 -39.75 -23.98 -5.28
N GLU A 472 -40.41 -23.87 -4.13
CA GLU A 472 -41.53 -24.75 -3.79
C GLU A 472 -42.68 -24.60 -4.80
N ARG A 473 -43.01 -23.36 -5.20
CA ARG A 473 -44.01 -23.11 -6.23
C ARG A 473 -43.58 -23.67 -7.58
N GLU A 474 -42.33 -23.49 -7.97
CA GLU A 474 -41.82 -24.00 -9.25
C GLU A 474 -41.82 -25.53 -9.30
N ARG A 475 -41.43 -26.21 -8.21
CA ARG A 475 -41.51 -27.68 -8.12
C ARG A 475 -42.95 -28.18 -8.27
N VAL A 476 -43.92 -27.47 -7.70
CA VAL A 476 -45.35 -27.79 -7.84
C VAL A 476 -45.82 -27.58 -9.29
N GLU A 477 -45.40 -26.50 -9.93
CA GLU A 477 -45.76 -26.19 -11.32
C GLU A 477 -45.15 -27.20 -12.31
N ILE A 478 -43.87 -27.55 -12.16
CA ILE A 478 -43.20 -28.59 -12.94
C ILE A 478 -43.87 -29.95 -12.71
N ALA A 479 -44.22 -30.29 -11.47
CA ALA A 479 -44.94 -31.53 -11.16
C ALA A 479 -46.34 -31.54 -11.80
N ALA A 480 -47.02 -30.39 -11.84
CA ALA A 480 -48.32 -30.25 -12.50
C ALA A 480 -48.21 -30.37 -14.03
N GLU A 481 -47.20 -29.74 -14.65
CA GLU A 481 -46.93 -29.89 -16.09
C GLU A 481 -46.53 -31.32 -16.46
N ALA A 482 -45.70 -31.98 -15.64
CA ALA A 482 -45.30 -33.37 -15.84
C ALA A 482 -46.51 -34.29 -15.72
N LYS A 483 -47.38 -34.04 -14.74
CA LYS A 483 -48.64 -34.78 -14.57
C LYS A 483 -49.59 -34.54 -15.76
N ALA A 484 -49.73 -33.30 -16.23
CA ALA A 484 -50.55 -32.99 -17.39
C ALA A 484 -50.01 -33.65 -18.67
N LYS A 485 -48.69 -33.66 -18.88
CA LYS A 485 -48.05 -34.39 -19.99
C LYS A 485 -48.27 -35.90 -19.89
N ALA A 486 -48.14 -36.47 -18.69
CA ALA A 486 -48.41 -37.89 -18.46
C ALA A 486 -49.89 -38.25 -18.71
N GLU A 487 -50.83 -37.41 -18.31
CA GLU A 487 -52.26 -37.60 -18.57
C GLU A 487 -52.61 -37.51 -20.06
N VAL A 488 -51.98 -36.59 -20.80
CA VAL A 488 -52.12 -36.49 -22.26
C VAL A 488 -51.50 -37.72 -22.95
N GLU A 489 -50.33 -38.17 -22.52
CA GLU A 489 -49.68 -39.37 -23.07
C GLU A 489 -50.47 -40.66 -22.76
N GLU A 490 -51.11 -40.72 -21.59
CA GLU A 490 -52.01 -41.82 -21.23
C GLU A 490 -53.31 -41.79 -22.05
N GLN A 491 -53.88 -40.61 -22.31
CA GLN A 491 -55.02 -40.44 -23.22
C GLN A 491 -54.67 -40.83 -24.66
N ASP A 492 -53.50 -40.44 -25.15
CA ASP A 492 -53.01 -40.84 -26.48
C ASP A 492 -52.77 -42.36 -26.55
N ARG A 493 -52.27 -43.00 -25.48
CA ARG A 493 -52.16 -44.46 -25.40
C ARG A 493 -53.54 -45.13 -25.45
N ARG A 494 -54.52 -44.61 -24.71
CA ARG A 494 -55.89 -45.14 -24.73
C ARG A 494 -56.53 -44.98 -26.11
N HIS A 495 -56.36 -43.83 -26.76
CA HIS A 495 -56.86 -43.60 -28.11
C HIS A 495 -56.17 -44.51 -29.14
N ARG A 496 -54.87 -44.80 -28.99
CA ARG A 496 -54.18 -45.82 -29.83
C ARG A 496 -54.70 -47.23 -29.57
N GLN A 497 -54.95 -47.60 -28.32
CA GLN A 497 -55.54 -48.91 -27.99
C GLN A 497 -56.95 -49.05 -28.55
N GLU A 498 -57.78 -48.00 -28.50
CA GLU A 498 -59.12 -48.00 -29.11
C GLU A 498 -59.07 -48.10 -30.64
N LEU A 499 -58.08 -47.47 -31.30
CA LEU A 499 -57.84 -47.63 -32.73
C LEU A 499 -57.38 -49.05 -33.08
N GLU A 500 -56.47 -49.64 -32.30
CA GLU A 500 -56.03 -51.04 -32.46
C GLU A 500 -57.18 -52.03 -32.22
N GLU A 501 -58.07 -51.78 -31.24
CA GLU A 501 -59.28 -52.58 -31.02
C GLU A 501 -60.29 -52.42 -32.16
N GLN A 502 -60.47 -51.23 -32.73
CA GLN A 502 -61.31 -51.04 -33.92
C GLN A 502 -60.73 -51.74 -35.16
N GLU A 503 -59.40 -51.77 -35.31
CA GLU A 503 -58.70 -52.49 -36.37
C GLU A 503 -58.77 -54.02 -36.18
N LEU A 504 -58.73 -54.50 -34.93
CA LEU A 504 -58.98 -55.88 -34.54
C LEU A 504 -60.44 -56.32 -34.76
N VAL A 505 -61.42 -55.42 -34.60
CA VAL A 505 -62.83 -55.67 -34.92
C VAL A 505 -63.05 -55.72 -36.44
N LEU A 506 -62.32 -54.90 -37.23
CA LEU A 506 -62.33 -54.94 -38.70
C LEU A 506 -61.60 -56.17 -39.28
N THR A 507 -60.58 -56.69 -38.60
CA THR A 507 -59.92 -57.96 -38.97
C THR A 507 -60.64 -59.19 -38.40
N GLY A 508 -61.42 -59.02 -37.33
CA GLY A 508 -62.29 -60.03 -36.72
C GLY A 508 -63.48 -60.45 -37.58
N THR A 509 -63.90 -59.63 -38.56
CA THR A 509 -64.90 -60.02 -39.58
C THR A 509 -64.34 -60.92 -40.69
N LEU A 510 -63.03 -61.20 -40.72
CA LEU A 510 -62.40 -62.02 -41.77
C LEU A 510 -61.82 -63.35 -41.29
N TRP A 511 -61.84 -63.67 -40.00
CA TRP A 511 -61.21 -64.88 -39.44
C TRP A 511 -62.16 -65.69 -38.55
N LEU A 512 -63.22 -66.22 -39.14
CA LEU A 512 -63.99 -67.34 -38.58
C LEU A 512 -63.93 -68.56 -39.52
N SER A 513 -62.76 -69.19 -39.57
CA SER A 513 -62.65 -70.63 -39.82
C SER A 513 -61.28 -71.13 -39.35
N GLY A 514 -61.24 -72.08 -38.40
CA GLY A 514 -60.00 -72.84 -38.14
C GLY A 514 -59.57 -73.16 -36.71
N ARG A 515 -60.50 -73.49 -35.79
CA ARG A 515 -60.47 -74.64 -34.85
C ARG A 515 -59.13 -75.17 -34.23
N GLN A 516 -59.07 -75.13 -32.87
CA GLN A 516 -58.49 -76.08 -31.85
C GLN A 516 -56.95 -76.33 -31.84
N ARG A 517 -56.21 -76.51 -30.71
CA ARG A 517 -56.49 -77.04 -29.35
C ARG A 517 -55.28 -76.84 -28.38
N GLY A 518 -55.54 -76.79 -27.06
CA GLY A 518 -54.62 -77.11 -25.92
C GLY A 518 -54.15 -75.89 -25.10
N ALA A 519 -54.64 -75.53 -23.89
CA ALA A 519 -54.60 -76.17 -22.55
C ALA A 519 -53.13 -76.34 -22.03
N GLU A 520 -52.66 -75.89 -20.86
CA GLU A 520 -53.24 -75.65 -19.51
C GLU A 520 -52.39 -74.68 -18.64
N ASN A 521 -53.07 -73.96 -17.72
CA ASN A 521 -52.79 -73.65 -16.28
C ASN A 521 -51.43 -73.09 -15.79
N ALA A 522 -51.29 -72.33 -14.70
CA ALA A 522 -52.13 -71.46 -13.83
C ALA A 522 -51.23 -70.97 -12.65
N ALA A 523 -51.73 -69.99 -11.89
CA ALA A 523 -51.36 -69.53 -10.53
C ALA A 523 -50.19 -68.51 -10.41
N ALA A 524 -50.42 -67.27 -9.95
CA ALA A 524 -50.76 -66.79 -8.58
C ALA A 524 -49.55 -66.96 -7.63
N SER A 525 -49.18 -66.04 -6.74
CA SER A 525 -49.96 -65.15 -5.88
C SER A 525 -49.07 -64.10 -5.20
N GLN A 526 -49.71 -63.07 -4.65
CA GLN A 526 -49.22 -62.16 -3.61
C GLN A 526 -48.72 -62.91 -2.36
N ASP A 527 -47.82 -62.32 -1.58
CA ASP A 527 -48.17 -61.92 -0.20
C ASP A 527 -47.07 -61.13 0.53
N THR A 528 -47.57 -60.25 1.40
CA THR A 528 -46.95 -59.38 2.40
C THR A 528 -46.37 -60.14 3.60
N SER A 529 -45.33 -59.59 4.27
CA SER A 529 -45.25 -59.62 5.75
C SER A 529 -44.21 -58.64 6.33
N THR A 530 -44.66 -57.94 7.36
CA THR A 530 -43.99 -57.13 8.40
C THR A 530 -43.00 -57.90 9.30
N THR A 531 -42.00 -57.22 9.89
CA THR A 531 -41.79 -57.07 11.38
C THR A 531 -40.45 -56.37 11.76
N ASP A 532 -40.59 -55.35 12.61
CA ASP A 532 -39.86 -54.82 13.79
C ASP A 532 -38.38 -55.09 14.20
N GLU A 533 -37.85 -54.02 14.86
CA GLU A 533 -36.86 -53.90 15.98
C GLU A 533 -35.39 -54.30 15.72
N LYS A 534 -34.31 -53.70 16.29
CA LYS A 534 -34.01 -52.65 17.30
C LYS A 534 -32.48 -52.38 17.21
N ASP A 535 -32.01 -51.17 17.56
CA ASP A 535 -31.10 -50.89 18.70
C ASP A 535 -30.20 -49.64 18.59
N LYS A 536 -29.94 -49.09 19.78
CA LYS A 536 -29.33 -47.83 20.25
C LYS A 536 -27.88 -47.53 19.80
N VAL A 537 -27.45 -46.26 19.97
CA VAL A 537 -26.55 -45.75 21.05
C VAL A 537 -26.16 -44.27 20.80
N ALA A 538 -26.16 -43.44 21.87
CA ALA A 538 -25.62 -42.07 21.93
C ALA A 538 -24.18 -42.06 22.52
N PRO A 539 -23.37 -40.98 22.41
CA PRO A 539 -23.34 -40.02 23.54
C PRO A 539 -22.95 -38.53 23.24
N LYS A 540 -23.47 -37.66 24.11
CA LYS A 540 -22.98 -36.38 24.71
C LYS A 540 -21.76 -35.61 24.15
N GLY A 541 -21.91 -34.27 24.11
CA GLY A 541 -20.86 -33.25 24.34
C GLY A 541 -21.47 -31.89 24.74
N THR A 542 -21.47 -31.51 26.03
CA THR A 542 -20.63 -30.50 26.71
C THR A 542 -20.86 -29.02 26.33
N GLU A 543 -21.61 -28.31 27.18
CA GLU A 543 -21.55 -26.86 27.36
C GLU A 543 -20.17 -26.42 27.86
N LYS A 544 -19.62 -25.33 27.29
CA LYS A 544 -18.61 -24.51 27.98
C LYS A 544 -18.56 -23.05 27.49
N GLU A 545 -18.61 -22.17 28.50
CA GLU A 545 -17.99 -20.85 28.64
C GLU A 545 -18.28 -19.75 27.60
N LYS A 546 -19.28 -18.92 27.96
CA LYS A 546 -19.26 -17.47 27.68
C LYS A 546 -18.05 -16.84 28.39
N ARG A 547 -17.13 -16.24 27.62
CA ARG A 547 -16.23 -15.19 28.11
C ARG A 547 -16.38 -13.94 27.26
N GLN A 548 -16.63 -12.85 27.97
CA GLN A 548 -16.56 -11.47 27.48
C GLN A 548 -15.18 -11.17 26.88
N ALA A 549 -15.15 -10.77 25.60
CA ALA A 549 -14.10 -9.93 25.05
C ALA A 549 -14.76 -8.69 24.46
N LYS A 550 -14.29 -7.55 24.95
CA LYS A 550 -14.84 -6.22 24.74
C LYS A 550 -13.94 -5.54 23.68
N SER A 551 -14.58 -5.09 22.60
CA SER A 551 -14.24 -3.92 21.79
C SER A 551 -12.96 -3.86 20.94
N ASP A 552 -12.56 -4.91 20.20
CA ASP A 552 -11.60 -4.77 19.07
C ASP A 552 -11.88 -5.70 17.85
N GLU A 553 -13.00 -6.44 17.83
CA GLU A 553 -13.19 -7.62 16.96
C GLU A 553 -14.08 -7.42 15.70
N ALA A 554 -14.63 -6.21 15.50
CA ALA A 554 -15.65 -6.00 14.46
C ALA A 554 -15.20 -6.23 12.99
N PRO A 555 -13.95 -5.89 12.56
CA PRO A 555 -13.53 -6.07 11.17
C PRO A 555 -13.15 -7.53 10.85
N ALA A 556 -12.55 -8.26 11.80
CA ALA A 556 -12.23 -9.68 11.63
C ALA A 556 -13.48 -10.55 11.59
N ALA A 557 -14.47 -10.24 12.43
CA ALA A 557 -15.74 -10.97 12.50
C ALA A 557 -16.55 -10.88 11.19
N ARG A 558 -16.58 -9.72 10.51
CA ARG A 558 -17.28 -9.58 9.21
C ARG A 558 -16.58 -10.33 8.07
N ARG A 559 -15.25 -10.35 8.04
CA ARG A 559 -14.45 -11.08 7.05
C ARG A 559 -14.65 -12.59 7.15
N ALA A 560 -14.62 -13.11 8.37
CA ALA A 560 -14.97 -14.51 8.65
C ALA A 560 -16.42 -14.81 8.25
N ALA A 561 -17.36 -13.87 8.42
CA ALA A 561 -18.77 -14.11 8.08
C ALA A 561 -19.02 -14.37 6.59
N THR A 562 -18.39 -13.63 5.66
CA THR A 562 -18.58 -13.87 4.22
C THR A 562 -17.97 -15.20 3.77
N ILE A 563 -16.76 -15.52 4.21
CA ILE A 563 -16.10 -16.79 3.90
C ILE A 563 -16.83 -17.96 4.55
N ASN A 564 -17.26 -17.81 5.81
CA ASN A 564 -18.05 -18.83 6.51
C ASN A 564 -19.43 -19.00 5.88
N ALA A 565 -20.04 -17.95 5.33
CA ALA A 565 -21.29 -18.06 4.58
C ALA A 565 -21.11 -18.87 3.30
N VAL A 566 -20.02 -18.62 2.54
CA VAL A 566 -19.66 -19.43 1.37
C VAL A 566 -19.38 -20.88 1.76
N HIS A 567 -18.64 -21.10 2.86
CA HIS A 567 -18.38 -22.43 3.38
C HIS A 567 -19.68 -23.14 3.83
N ALA A 568 -20.62 -22.42 4.45
CA ALA A 568 -21.91 -22.95 4.86
C ALA A 568 -22.78 -23.32 3.64
N THR A 569 -22.79 -22.51 2.57
CA THR A 569 -23.51 -22.85 1.33
C THR A 569 -22.88 -24.02 0.58
N LEU A 570 -21.56 -24.21 0.70
CA LEU A 570 -20.86 -25.37 0.12
C LEU A 570 -21.11 -26.65 0.91
N THR A 571 -21.21 -26.56 2.23
CA THR A 571 -21.31 -27.73 3.13
C THR A 571 -22.74 -28.15 3.45
N SER A 572 -23.76 -27.31 3.21
CA SER A 572 -25.15 -27.67 3.50
C SER A 572 -25.67 -28.84 2.65
N GLY A 573 -25.08 -29.13 1.49
CA GLY A 573 -25.37 -30.35 0.72
C GLY A 573 -26.81 -30.47 0.17
N ASP A 574 -27.63 -29.42 0.33
CA ASP A 574 -29.06 -29.45 -0.01
C ASP A 574 -29.33 -29.36 -1.53
N GLY A 575 -28.30 -29.15 -2.36
CA GLY A 575 -28.42 -29.01 -3.83
C GLY A 575 -29.10 -27.72 -4.30
N VAL A 576 -29.43 -26.81 -3.37
CA VAL A 576 -30.18 -25.55 -3.62
C VAL A 576 -29.30 -24.44 -4.20
N SER A 577 -28.00 -24.43 -3.90
CA SER A 577 -27.06 -23.40 -4.39
C SER A 577 -25.91 -24.04 -5.16
N ASP A 578 -25.89 -23.83 -6.48
CA ASP A 578 -24.74 -24.17 -7.32
C ASP A 578 -23.63 -23.13 -7.07
N PRO A 579 -22.44 -23.53 -6.55
CA PRO A 579 -21.31 -22.63 -6.33
C PRO A 579 -20.90 -21.84 -7.57
N ARG A 580 -21.13 -22.39 -8.78
CA ARG A 580 -20.86 -21.74 -10.08
C ARG A 580 -21.72 -20.50 -10.32
N ARG A 581 -22.84 -20.39 -9.60
CA ARG A 581 -23.83 -19.32 -9.73
C ARG A 581 -23.78 -18.36 -8.53
N CYS A 582 -22.74 -18.43 -7.71
CA CYS A 582 -22.54 -17.51 -6.59
C CYS A 582 -21.59 -16.35 -6.96
N CYS A 583 -22.04 -15.12 -6.72
CA CYS A 583 -21.20 -13.92 -6.77
C CYS A 583 -20.74 -13.56 -5.35
N VAL A 584 -19.43 -13.58 -5.11
CA VAL A 584 -18.88 -13.25 -3.79
C VAL A 584 -18.30 -11.84 -3.82
N LEU A 585 -18.87 -10.92 -3.03
CA LEU A 585 -18.40 -9.54 -2.92
C LEU A 585 -17.46 -9.38 -1.73
N ILE A 586 -16.19 -9.02 -1.97
CA ILE A 586 -15.17 -8.87 -0.92
C ILE A 586 -14.43 -7.53 -1.02
N ASN A 587 -14.15 -6.90 0.13
CA ASN A 587 -13.49 -5.58 0.13
C ASN A 587 -11.97 -5.69 -0.10
N GLN A 588 -11.33 -6.70 0.50
CA GLN A 588 -9.89 -6.92 0.51
C GLN A 588 -9.52 -8.17 -0.30
N PRO A 589 -8.28 -8.25 -0.83
CA PRO A 589 -7.77 -9.46 -1.46
C PRO A 589 -7.51 -10.59 -0.45
N PHE A 590 -7.36 -10.25 0.84
CA PHE A 590 -7.15 -11.20 1.92
C PHE A 590 -8.40 -12.07 2.09
N GLY A 591 -8.29 -13.35 1.73
CA GLY A 591 -9.41 -14.29 1.64
C GLY A 591 -9.68 -14.82 0.24
N LEU A 592 -9.12 -14.20 -0.82
CA LEU A 592 -9.13 -14.76 -2.18
C LEU A 592 -8.38 -16.10 -2.22
N GLU A 593 -7.19 -16.17 -1.62
CA GLU A 593 -6.42 -17.43 -1.54
C GLU A 593 -7.24 -18.55 -0.88
N HIS A 594 -8.00 -18.24 0.16
CA HIS A 594 -8.84 -19.23 0.84
C HIS A 594 -10.09 -19.59 0.02
N LEU A 595 -10.64 -18.65 -0.75
CA LEU A 595 -11.69 -18.95 -1.71
C LEU A 595 -11.17 -19.81 -2.86
N ASP A 596 -9.94 -19.57 -3.32
CA ASP A 596 -9.27 -20.37 -4.35
C ASP A 596 -8.99 -21.78 -3.83
N GLU A 597 -8.49 -21.93 -2.60
CA GLU A 597 -8.33 -23.23 -1.91
C GLU A 597 -9.67 -23.97 -1.81
N LEU A 598 -10.74 -23.29 -1.38
CA LEU A 598 -12.09 -23.88 -1.33
C LEU A 598 -12.60 -24.26 -2.72
N ALA A 599 -12.27 -23.48 -3.75
CA ALA A 599 -12.61 -23.80 -5.13
C ALA A 599 -11.87 -25.05 -5.61
N GLU A 600 -10.56 -25.15 -5.33
CA GLU A 600 -9.73 -26.31 -5.66
C GLU A 600 -10.22 -27.58 -4.96
N ASP A 601 -10.52 -27.51 -3.66
CA ASP A 601 -11.05 -28.63 -2.87
C ASP A 601 -12.43 -29.09 -3.36
N ALA A 602 -13.27 -28.14 -3.82
CA ALA A 602 -14.57 -28.44 -4.42
C ALA A 602 -14.49 -28.86 -5.90
N GLY A 603 -13.33 -28.71 -6.55
CA GLY A 603 -13.18 -28.91 -8.00
C GLY A 603 -13.89 -27.86 -8.86
N GLU A 604 -14.20 -26.69 -8.29
CA GLU A 604 -15.02 -25.62 -8.88
C GLU A 604 -14.24 -24.30 -8.96
N LYS A 605 -14.81 -23.27 -9.61
CA LYS A 605 -14.21 -21.91 -9.65
C LYS A 605 -15.21 -20.87 -9.16
N PHE A 606 -14.80 -20.10 -8.15
CA PHE A 606 -15.54 -18.92 -7.73
C PHE A 606 -15.22 -17.71 -8.62
N HIS A 607 -16.17 -16.77 -8.69
CA HIS A 607 -16.00 -15.49 -9.36
C HIS A 607 -16.11 -14.33 -8.35
N PRO A 608 -15.11 -14.16 -7.47
CA PRO A 608 -15.15 -13.08 -6.48
C PRO A 608 -14.97 -11.72 -7.15
N VAL A 609 -15.72 -10.73 -6.67
CA VAL A 609 -15.58 -9.32 -7.02
C VAL A 609 -14.86 -8.63 -5.87
N CYS A 610 -13.57 -8.38 -6.05
CA CYS A 610 -12.73 -7.72 -5.04
C CYS A 610 -12.66 -6.21 -5.27
N ALA A 611 -13.20 -5.42 -4.35
CA ALA A 611 -13.24 -3.96 -4.49
C ALA A 611 -11.84 -3.34 -4.56
N ALA A 612 -10.91 -3.77 -3.70
CA ALA A 612 -9.56 -3.23 -3.67
C ALA A 612 -8.78 -3.49 -4.98
N GLU A 613 -8.98 -4.65 -5.63
CA GLU A 613 -8.37 -4.95 -6.91
C GLU A 613 -8.94 -4.10 -8.04
N ILE A 614 -10.26 -3.93 -8.08
CA ILE A 614 -10.94 -3.09 -9.06
C ILE A 614 -10.44 -1.64 -8.93
N TYR A 615 -10.40 -1.11 -7.72
CA TYR A 615 -9.92 0.25 -7.47
C TYR A 615 -8.46 0.43 -7.89
N ASP A 616 -7.57 -0.54 -7.59
CA ASP A 616 -6.19 -0.49 -8.04
C ASP A 616 -6.09 -0.52 -9.57
N ASP A 617 -6.91 -1.34 -10.22
CA ASP A 617 -6.96 -1.42 -11.69
C ASP A 617 -7.39 -0.10 -12.32
N TYR A 618 -8.34 0.63 -11.72
CA TYR A 618 -8.72 1.96 -12.20
C TYR A 618 -7.62 3.01 -11.96
N PHE A 619 -6.92 2.98 -10.82
CA PHE A 619 -5.73 3.82 -10.63
C PHE A 619 -4.68 3.54 -11.70
N ARG A 620 -4.38 2.26 -11.94
CA ARG A 620 -3.46 1.83 -13.00
C ARG A 620 -3.92 2.32 -14.38
N GLN A 621 -5.19 2.16 -14.71
CA GLN A 621 -5.74 2.58 -15.99
C GLN A 621 -5.57 4.09 -16.23
N VAL A 622 -5.84 4.90 -15.21
CA VAL A 622 -5.63 6.36 -15.26
C VAL A 622 -4.15 6.69 -15.49
N ARG A 623 -3.23 6.01 -14.80
CA ARG A 623 -1.78 6.20 -15.01
C ARG A 623 -1.36 5.82 -16.42
N VAL A 624 -1.78 4.65 -16.92
CA VAL A 624 -1.47 4.16 -18.27
C VAL A 624 -1.95 5.16 -19.33
N TRP A 625 -3.20 5.62 -19.27
CA TRP A 625 -3.71 6.61 -20.21
C TRP A 625 -2.97 7.93 -20.13
N THR A 626 -2.60 8.36 -18.92
CA THR A 626 -1.80 9.59 -18.76
C THR A 626 -0.40 9.43 -19.38
N ARG A 627 0.22 8.25 -19.24
CA ARG A 627 1.52 7.92 -19.85
C ARG A 627 1.47 7.86 -21.37
N MET A 628 0.32 7.45 -21.93
CA MET A 628 0.05 7.53 -23.38
C MET A 628 -0.14 8.96 -23.90
N GLY A 629 -0.21 9.95 -23.00
CA GLY A 629 -0.32 11.36 -23.35
C GLY A 629 -1.75 11.91 -23.35
N HIS A 630 -2.74 11.14 -22.88
CA HIS A 630 -4.11 11.64 -22.75
C HIS A 630 -4.20 12.72 -21.66
N SER A 631 -5.07 13.71 -21.88
CA SER A 631 -5.33 14.75 -20.88
C SER A 631 -6.29 14.25 -19.81
N ALA A 632 -6.15 14.73 -18.58
CA ALA A 632 -7.07 14.41 -17.49
C ALA A 632 -8.56 14.64 -17.84
N ALA A 633 -8.87 15.68 -18.62
CA ALA A 633 -10.24 15.94 -19.07
C ALA A 633 -10.78 14.88 -20.07
N VAL A 634 -9.90 14.29 -20.88
CA VAL A 634 -10.26 13.17 -21.77
C VAL A 634 -10.45 11.90 -20.95
N ILE A 635 -9.52 11.61 -20.02
CA ILE A 635 -9.61 10.46 -19.11
C ILE A 635 -10.89 10.52 -18.27
N GLN A 636 -11.22 11.69 -17.72
CA GLN A 636 -12.43 11.85 -16.94
C GLN A 636 -13.69 11.63 -17.77
N ARG A 637 -13.75 12.15 -19.01
CA ARG A 637 -14.89 11.90 -19.91
C ARG A 637 -15.03 10.42 -20.23
N GLU A 638 -13.93 9.72 -20.46
CA GLU A 638 -13.95 8.28 -20.69
C GLU A 638 -14.50 7.54 -19.46
N LEU A 639 -14.05 7.87 -18.24
CA LEU A 639 -14.59 7.28 -17.01
C LEU A 639 -16.09 7.55 -16.86
N ASP A 640 -16.53 8.79 -17.05
CA ASP A 640 -17.94 9.16 -16.99
C ASP A 640 -18.77 8.35 -18.01
N GLN A 641 -18.26 8.19 -19.24
CA GLN A 641 -18.90 7.39 -20.29
C GLN A 641 -18.95 5.89 -19.96
N ARG A 642 -17.91 5.34 -19.31
CA ARG A 642 -17.89 3.94 -18.85
C ARG A 642 -18.88 3.70 -17.72
N PHE A 643 -19.05 4.67 -16.85
CA PHE A 643 -19.97 4.61 -15.71
C PHE A 643 -21.42 4.97 -16.07
N GLU A 644 -21.68 5.41 -17.29
CA GLU A 644 -23.02 5.78 -17.76
C GLU A 644 -24.10 4.69 -17.54
N PRO A 645 -23.83 3.38 -17.73
CA PRO A 645 -24.85 2.34 -17.52
C PRO A 645 -25.43 2.30 -16.09
N VAL A 646 -24.63 2.63 -15.08
CA VAL A 646 -25.03 2.58 -13.66
C VAL A 646 -25.38 3.95 -13.09
N ARG A 647 -25.25 5.00 -13.90
CA ARG A 647 -25.40 6.39 -13.46
C ARG A 647 -26.80 6.68 -12.94
N GLY A 648 -27.84 6.25 -13.66
CA GLY A 648 -29.24 6.44 -13.26
C GLY A 648 -29.56 5.75 -11.94
N SER A 649 -29.09 4.51 -11.75
CA SER A 649 -29.25 3.78 -10.49
C SER A 649 -28.53 4.45 -9.33
N LEU A 650 -27.32 4.97 -9.55
CA LEU A 650 -26.57 5.70 -8.52
C LEU A 650 -27.26 7.02 -8.12
N ASP A 651 -27.85 7.74 -9.08
CA ASP A 651 -28.64 8.96 -8.81
C ASP A 651 -29.89 8.62 -7.99
N ALA A 652 -30.59 7.53 -8.33
CA ALA A 652 -31.74 7.05 -7.56
C ALA A 652 -31.35 6.60 -6.14
N ILE A 653 -30.22 5.89 -5.98
CA ILE A 653 -29.67 5.51 -4.67
C ILE A 653 -29.33 6.76 -3.85
N ALA A 654 -28.74 7.79 -4.45
CA ALA A 654 -28.46 9.06 -3.78
C ALA A 654 -29.74 9.76 -3.31
N ALA A 655 -30.79 9.80 -4.14
CA ALA A 655 -32.08 10.40 -3.81
C ALA A 655 -32.80 9.68 -2.65
N LEU A 656 -32.75 8.34 -2.61
CA LEU A 656 -33.28 7.55 -1.49
C LEU A 656 -32.63 7.90 -0.14
N ASN A 657 -31.33 8.22 -0.17
CA ASN A 657 -30.61 8.59 1.04
C ASN A 657 -31.03 9.98 1.53
N GLN A 658 -31.24 10.94 0.62
CA GLN A 658 -31.66 12.31 0.98
C GLN A 658 -33.04 12.34 1.66
N THR A 659 -34.05 11.67 1.08
CA THR A 659 -35.42 11.61 1.62
C THR A 659 -35.49 11.01 3.02
N ARG A 660 -34.65 10.01 3.31
CA ARG A 660 -34.61 9.36 4.64
C ARG A 660 -33.91 10.21 5.70
N THR A 661 -32.95 11.06 5.33
CA THR A 661 -32.36 12.04 6.24
C THR A 661 -33.36 13.14 6.63
N GLU A 662 -34.14 13.62 5.67
CA GLU A 662 -35.17 14.65 5.91
C GLU A 662 -36.29 14.12 6.81
N SER A 663 -36.71 12.87 6.63
CA SER A 663 -37.73 12.25 7.48
C SER A 663 -37.25 12.06 8.93
N LYS A 664 -35.98 11.67 9.14
CA LYS A 664 -35.37 11.58 10.48
C LYS A 664 -35.21 12.94 11.15
N GLN A 665 -34.82 13.97 10.40
CA GLN A 665 -34.72 15.33 10.94
C GLN A 665 -36.09 15.90 11.32
N ARG A 666 -37.13 15.64 10.52
CA ARG A 666 -38.52 16.03 10.86
C ARG A 666 -39.04 15.29 12.09
N GLN A 667 -38.75 14.00 12.24
CA GLN A 667 -39.14 13.23 13.44
C GLN A 667 -38.43 13.72 14.71
N HIS A 668 -37.14 14.09 14.62
CA HIS A 668 -36.41 14.68 15.75
C HIS A 668 -36.96 16.07 16.13
N PHE A 669 -37.43 16.85 15.17
CA PHE A 669 -38.06 18.15 15.42
C PHE A 669 -39.47 18.04 16.03
N LEU A 670 -40.18 16.95 15.75
CA LEU A 670 -41.53 16.67 16.29
C LEU A 670 -41.50 15.92 17.62
N GLY A 671 -40.41 15.21 17.95
CA GLY A 671 -40.23 14.51 19.23
C GLY A 671 -39.53 15.32 20.33
N SER A 672 -39.15 16.57 20.08
CA SER A 672 -38.59 17.51 21.07
C SER A 672 -39.54 18.67 21.40
N LYS A 673 -40.86 18.46 21.26
CA LYS A 673 -41.89 19.39 21.75
C LYS A 673 -42.65 18.78 22.91
#